data_AF-A0A2G9IGS9-F1
#
_entry.id   AF-A0A2G9IGS9-F1
#
_cell.length_a   1.000
_cell.length_b   1.000
_cell.length_c   1.000
_cell.angle_alpha   90.00
_cell.angle_beta   90.00
_cell.angle_gamma   90.00
#
_symmetry.space_group_name_H-M   'P 1'
#
loop_
_entity.id
_entity.type
_entity.pdbx_description
1 polymer ?
#
loop_
_entity_poly.entity_id
_entity_poly.type
_entity_poly.pdbx_seq_one_letter_code
_entity_poly.pdbx_strand_id
1 'polypeptide(L)'
;MKNKLNLLSSVFLILMAMILNPLGAHAQNEELIISFHTNIYEKAQGSGITPSVSFVLGAAEKKQVVSIDCGAGEEEFEVDVAQLKEDQSIKGSLYTGQVSKEGWVKIYGDPTQIYYFNAAGNEIDEIKFHSNLKVQVLNLDHNVLNALNIDDLKNLQILYLQDNPFTKATPLMIGSLPKLLVLEIPQCGHVSPNFTLRNFPALRSFDAYHSLTLTNVDPTACPKLQRLSLDMTNVSSVDLSKNPELQVLNVSDSRIKTLDLSHNPKIRELYISHSSGSVNTDVKFDNIDVSHCPELYYFFCGGNNFKTLDVSKNPKLFTFSCDNNLLRSLDVTNNPDLYSVNVRYNYMDFATLPWPGNWFEYYHAQREMELNDTYKVGDVIDLTKRVLRQGTTTNGKLYRVPKADPTQPVELDDTYYKYENGKITLLKALSDQVFLQFTNTVLKDYPIRTENFAIRTAEDFGKDIKAVEISSLGSAGAPIKMSVGILGATNAAPVTVKVDLGDGNLTPIAIKSDRPATPNIDTQRKGSGNIIVYVPQDHYVTALETNNLSIDNIDLTALPQLRVLSLRNAGLRNIDLGYNNKLEKLDLAGNLLTRLTLKGPSSYFYKSLLTDINLSNNQLENYEFDDFYAVRNFDISHNKMTKLDVSDADNLRSLNISNNGFTRLLLNHSELLERLDASNNELTEIKIPPVAPMAYLNVSGNNFTLANMPKDFGLENDQFVYAPQHVLEISASSPGIDLSEQFITKNGATTQYVWKKENGEKLKEGTDYTIKDGASKFLNLSVGKIYCEMTHAAYPAFKGENVFKTTLVQPIDMPKYELASFTTLNATDSVDLSLASPVKGTSVYFEWNADGNVTQYTLDTTYKLFRAKAKANTKVRVLVANEQDKLSVFSVSRVKIGASDFSGLKDARSITVADAGLTSVKIPASTALTQLNLSGNELTELDLSKYPNLYFIALNDNKFTTFDLSKAKKLGLALLAGNKMQEIKIDNPDLWNLDLSKNAFESVSLDNAPALEQLWLNDNKLTKVDVSKNSKLNVLNLVKNKLRFSTMPIAVDRDGKSIYGKYSYNLQEPLDVKCINGKVDLSSEAKVDGEATNYRWFVGNITVIDGEPQGEELESDEFSIENGVTTLKLAGVANNLVCLMRNSRLPNLYQITNYISFDPNPTGVDGVGAGEDVKVQLVDGGITVVGAKNSTLAVYTIEGKLAYQSKLADNEARVSLAAGTYIVRVGNKAAKVNVR
;
A
#
# COMPACT_ATOMS: atom_id res chain seq x y z
N MET A 1 39.16 -14.88 10.20
CA MET A 1 39.70 -13.70 10.91
C MET A 1 38.53 -12.90 11.47
N LYS A 2 38.26 -12.97 12.78
CA LYS A 2 38.41 -11.85 13.73
C LYS A 2 38.13 -10.46 13.13
N ASN A 3 36.87 -10.01 13.20
CA ASN A 3 36.44 -8.78 13.89
C ASN A 3 34.94 -8.55 13.64
N LYS A 4 34.13 -8.66 14.71
CA LYS A 4 32.73 -8.20 14.75
C LYS A 4 32.74 -6.67 14.78
N LEU A 5 32.08 -6.03 13.82
CA LEU A 5 31.78 -4.61 13.81
C LEU A 5 30.27 -4.48 13.58
N ASN A 6 29.51 -4.46 14.67
CA ASN A 6 28.14 -3.95 14.69
C ASN A 6 28.07 -2.81 15.70
N LEU A 7 27.20 -1.86 15.38
CA LEU A 7 26.84 -0.61 16.06
C LEU A 7 26.48 -0.77 17.56
N LEU A 8 27.45 -1.15 18.40
CA LEU A 8 27.29 -1.33 19.84
C LEU A 8 28.23 -0.38 20.58
N SER A 9 27.83 0.89 20.73
CA SER A 9 28.34 1.77 21.82
C SER A 9 27.68 3.15 21.87
N SER A 10 26.35 3.21 22.01
CA SER A 10 25.69 4.44 22.51
C SER A 10 24.63 4.18 23.60
N VAL A 11 24.22 2.92 23.82
CA VAL A 11 23.22 2.55 24.85
C VAL A 11 23.86 1.84 26.07
N PHE A 12 25.15 1.49 26.03
CA PHE A 12 25.79 0.60 27.01
C PHE A 12 26.65 1.28 28.11
N LEU A 13 26.46 2.57 28.40
CA LEU A 13 27.36 3.30 29.32
C LEU A 13 26.70 4.05 30.48
N ILE A 14 25.39 3.86 30.73
CA ILE A 14 24.69 4.62 31.80
C ILE A 14 24.01 3.73 32.86
N LEU A 15 23.97 2.40 32.71
CA LEU A 15 23.47 1.48 33.74
C LEU A 15 24.61 0.67 34.37
N MET A 16 25.53 1.33 35.07
CA MET A 16 26.39 0.63 36.04
C MET A 16 27.00 1.59 37.07
N ALA A 17 26.29 1.78 38.19
CA ALA A 17 26.89 2.10 39.49
C ALA A 17 25.86 1.83 40.60
N MET A 18 26.03 0.73 41.36
CA MET A 18 25.35 0.50 42.64
C MET A 18 26.39 0.19 43.71
N ILE A 19 26.30 0.84 44.88
CA ILE A 19 26.75 0.29 46.19
C ILE A 19 25.77 0.73 47.31
N LEU A 20 25.02 -0.26 47.82
CA LEU A 20 24.53 -0.59 49.19
C LEU A 20 23.80 0.42 50.13
N ASN A 21 22.54 0.02 50.47
CA ASN A 21 21.78 0.02 51.75
C ASN A 21 21.37 1.35 52.48
N PRO A 22 20.35 1.34 53.37
CA PRO A 22 19.15 0.48 53.50
C PRO A 22 17.81 1.28 53.54
N LEU A 23 16.71 0.53 53.59
CA LEU A 23 15.31 0.97 53.69
C LEU A 23 15.07 2.08 54.73
N GLY A 24 14.56 3.22 54.26
CA GLY A 24 13.79 4.17 55.04
C GLY A 24 12.41 4.32 54.40
N ALA A 25 11.36 3.93 55.12
CA ALA A 25 9.99 4.24 54.76
C ALA A 25 9.77 5.75 54.93
N HIS A 26 9.49 6.45 53.83
CA HIS A 26 8.97 7.82 53.86
C HIS A 26 7.63 7.83 53.15
N ALA A 27 6.64 8.40 53.83
CA ALA A 27 5.34 8.75 53.27
C ALA A 27 5.58 9.60 52.01
N GLN A 28 5.15 9.09 50.84
CA GLN A 28 5.30 9.80 49.58
C GLN A 28 4.27 10.95 49.53
N ASN A 29 4.77 12.17 49.37
CA ASN A 29 3.97 13.27 48.83
C ASN A 29 3.67 12.90 47.36
N GLU A 30 2.41 12.65 47.04
CA GLU A 30 1.97 12.39 45.67
C GLU A 30 1.87 13.73 44.93
N GLU A 31 2.99 14.16 44.33
CA GLU A 31 3.04 15.34 43.46
C GLU A 31 2.63 14.98 42.03
N LEU A 32 1.98 15.89 41.31
CA LEU A 32 1.68 15.70 39.89
C LEU A 32 2.97 15.74 39.06
N ILE A 33 3.38 14.59 38.52
CA ILE A 33 4.66 14.46 37.80
C ILE A 33 4.52 14.55 36.27
N ILE A 34 3.41 14.09 35.72
CA ILE A 34 3.09 14.16 34.28
C ILE A 34 1.58 14.41 34.14
N SER A 35 1.19 15.30 33.23
CA SER A 35 -0.21 15.45 32.83
C SER A 35 -0.31 15.65 31.33
N PHE A 36 -1.21 14.94 30.66
CA PHE A 36 -1.44 15.10 29.24
C PHE A 36 -2.93 15.07 28.89
N HIS A 37 -3.29 15.75 27.82
CA HIS A 37 -4.61 15.72 27.20
C HIS A 37 -4.57 14.83 25.95
N THR A 38 -5.66 14.13 25.66
CA THR A 38 -5.81 13.27 24.49
C THR A 38 -7.17 13.45 23.83
N ASN A 39 -7.19 13.40 22.49
CA ASN A 39 -8.40 13.49 21.68
C ASN A 39 -9.05 12.12 21.40
N ILE A 40 -8.59 11.05 22.06
CA ILE A 40 -9.13 9.69 21.89
C ILE A 40 -10.63 9.62 22.16
N TYR A 41 -11.15 10.36 23.15
CA TYR A 41 -12.58 10.33 23.48
C TYR A 41 -13.44 10.82 22.30
N GLU A 42 -13.05 11.91 21.65
CA GLU A 42 -13.76 12.45 20.48
C GLU A 42 -13.65 11.52 19.28
N LYS A 43 -12.49 10.90 19.04
CA LYS A 43 -12.29 9.93 17.94
C LYS A 43 -13.05 8.61 18.16
N ALA A 44 -13.23 8.21 19.41
CA ALA A 44 -14.03 7.04 19.79
C ALA A 44 -15.54 7.29 19.56
N GLN A 45 -15.99 8.55 19.58
CA GLN A 45 -17.38 8.90 19.26
C GLN A 45 -17.67 8.66 17.77
N GLY A 46 -18.35 7.55 17.49
CA GLY A 46 -18.77 7.16 16.14
C GLY A 46 -18.15 5.85 15.64
N SER A 47 -17.16 5.30 16.35
CA SER A 47 -16.45 4.06 15.97
C SER A 47 -16.75 2.86 16.89
N GLY A 48 -17.39 3.08 18.05
CA GLY A 48 -17.79 2.01 18.98
C GLY A 48 -16.64 1.40 19.78
N ILE A 49 -15.47 2.06 19.79
CA ILE A 49 -14.27 1.64 20.52
C ILE A 49 -14.26 2.33 21.89
N THR A 50 -13.77 1.63 22.92
CA THR A 50 -13.58 2.25 24.25
C THR A 50 -12.47 3.31 24.18
N PRO A 51 -12.70 4.54 24.66
CA PRO A 51 -11.70 5.59 24.64
C PRO A 51 -10.62 5.32 25.69
N SER A 52 -9.57 4.59 25.32
CA SER A 52 -8.51 4.17 26.24
C SER A 52 -7.13 4.65 25.79
N VAL A 53 -6.28 5.00 26.74
CA VAL A 53 -4.85 5.27 26.54
C VAL A 53 -4.02 4.08 26.99
N SER A 54 -2.83 3.93 26.41
CA SER A 54 -1.83 2.94 26.83
C SER A 54 -0.43 3.52 26.77
N PHE A 55 0.28 3.52 27.89
CA PHE A 55 1.64 4.06 27.99
C PHE A 55 2.50 3.24 28.97
N VAL A 56 3.82 3.36 28.84
CA VAL A 56 4.79 2.61 29.65
C VAL A 56 5.60 3.56 30.53
N LEU A 57 5.66 3.23 31.82
CA LEU A 57 6.53 3.88 32.81
C LEU A 57 7.66 2.94 33.22
N GLY A 58 8.84 3.48 33.50
CA GLY A 58 9.94 2.71 34.07
C GLY A 58 10.67 3.47 35.17
N ALA A 59 10.87 2.81 36.29
CA ALA A 59 11.57 3.35 37.46
C ALA A 59 13.09 3.20 37.35
N ALA A 60 13.83 4.01 38.12
CA ALA A 60 15.29 4.07 38.06
C ALA A 60 16.01 2.84 38.64
N GLU A 61 15.86 2.58 39.95
CA GLU A 61 16.66 1.60 40.69
C GLU A 61 15.82 0.56 41.44
N LYS A 62 14.63 0.95 41.88
CA LYS A 62 13.69 0.12 42.62
C LYS A 62 12.27 0.38 42.13
N LYS A 63 11.39 -0.61 42.30
CA LYS A 63 9.97 -0.47 42.00
C LYS A 63 9.37 0.73 42.71
N GLN A 64 8.45 1.42 42.04
CA GLN A 64 7.71 2.56 42.58
C GLN A 64 6.22 2.27 42.51
N VAL A 65 5.46 2.97 43.33
CA VAL A 65 4.01 3.08 43.16
C VAL A 65 3.72 4.52 42.71
N VAL A 66 2.88 4.67 41.71
CA VAL A 66 2.35 5.97 41.25
C VAL A 66 0.83 5.93 41.32
N SER A 67 0.20 7.09 41.47
CA SER A 67 -1.25 7.25 41.33
C SER A 67 -1.57 7.79 39.94
N ILE A 68 -2.52 7.19 39.22
CA ILE A 68 -2.91 7.59 37.86
C ILE A 68 -4.41 7.91 37.84
N ASP A 69 -4.78 9.07 37.29
CA ASP A 69 -6.16 9.50 37.13
C ASP A 69 -6.46 9.75 35.64
N CYS A 70 -7.37 8.94 35.07
CA CYS A 70 -7.88 9.09 33.70
C CYS A 70 -9.24 9.81 33.64
N GLY A 71 -9.64 10.50 34.72
CA GLY A 71 -10.88 11.27 34.83
C GLY A 71 -12.02 10.54 35.57
N ALA A 72 -11.77 9.33 36.09
CA ALA A 72 -12.72 8.56 36.91
C ALA A 72 -12.30 8.45 38.38
N GLY A 73 -11.21 9.12 38.77
CA GLY A 73 -10.56 8.99 40.07
C GLY A 73 -9.17 8.35 39.95
N GLU A 74 -8.40 8.48 41.01
CA GLU A 74 -7.03 7.99 41.13
C GLU A 74 -6.98 6.47 41.36
N GLU A 75 -6.08 5.78 40.64
CA GLU A 75 -5.72 4.38 40.86
C GLU A 75 -4.21 4.19 41.09
N GLU A 76 -3.85 3.35 42.07
CA GLU A 76 -2.46 2.99 42.33
C GLU A 76 -1.93 2.01 41.25
N PHE A 77 -0.73 2.28 40.76
CA PHE A 77 -0.07 1.48 39.73
C PHE A 77 1.41 1.21 40.08
N GLU A 78 1.82 -0.06 40.03
CA GLU A 78 3.21 -0.45 40.26
C GLU A 78 4.09 -0.27 39.01
N VAL A 79 5.13 0.54 39.14
CA VAL A 79 6.12 0.80 38.11
C VAL A 79 7.39 -0.01 38.39
N ASP A 80 7.66 -0.99 37.53
CA ASP A 80 8.87 -1.80 37.54
C ASP A 80 10.10 -0.96 37.12
N VAL A 81 11.28 -1.43 37.53
CA VAL A 81 12.56 -0.84 37.10
C VAL A 81 12.70 -0.97 35.58
N ALA A 82 13.09 0.11 34.91
CA ALA A 82 13.34 0.11 33.47
C ALA A 82 14.46 -0.87 33.12
N GLN A 83 14.18 -1.85 32.26
CA GLN A 83 15.13 -2.90 31.85
C GLN A 83 15.41 -2.82 30.36
N LEU A 84 16.68 -2.61 29.99
CA LEU A 84 17.12 -2.83 28.63
C LEU A 84 17.05 -4.33 28.30
N LYS A 85 16.41 -4.68 27.19
CA LYS A 85 16.28 -6.04 26.67
C LYS A 85 17.35 -6.34 25.62
N GLU A 86 17.50 -7.62 25.30
CA GLU A 86 18.48 -8.07 24.28
C GLU A 86 18.18 -7.49 22.89
N ASP A 87 16.91 -7.20 22.61
CA ASP A 87 16.44 -6.52 21.41
C ASP A 87 16.61 -4.99 21.45
N GLN A 88 17.30 -4.46 22.48
CA GLN A 88 17.56 -3.03 22.71
C GLN A 88 16.32 -2.21 23.07
N SER A 89 15.14 -2.82 23.23
CA SER A 89 13.97 -2.14 23.78
C SER A 89 14.13 -1.91 25.29
N ILE A 90 13.50 -0.86 25.81
CA ILE A 90 13.40 -0.62 27.25
C ILE A 90 12.04 -1.14 27.70
N LYS A 91 12.04 -2.18 28.54
CA LYS A 91 10.83 -2.68 29.19
C LYS A 91 10.57 -1.90 30.47
N GLY A 92 9.36 -1.37 30.61
CA GLY A 92 8.79 -0.86 31.85
C GLY A 92 7.45 -1.53 32.18
N SER A 93 6.65 -0.91 33.04
CA SER A 93 5.27 -1.31 33.32
C SER A 93 4.31 -0.64 32.33
N LEU A 94 3.54 -1.44 31.59
CA LEU A 94 2.46 -0.97 30.71
C LEU A 94 1.21 -0.67 31.53
N TYR A 95 0.71 0.55 31.40
CA TYR A 95 -0.57 0.99 31.93
C TYR A 95 -1.58 1.13 30.80
N THR A 96 -2.83 0.73 31.04
CA THR A 96 -3.96 0.97 30.13
C THR A 96 -5.16 1.43 30.95
N GLY A 97 -5.72 2.60 30.62
CA GLY A 97 -6.86 3.18 31.33
C GLY A 97 -7.88 3.80 30.38
N GLN A 98 -9.15 3.82 30.77
CA GLN A 98 -10.22 4.50 30.02
C GLN A 98 -10.25 5.98 30.38
N VAL A 99 -10.23 6.86 29.38
CA VAL A 99 -10.20 8.30 29.54
C VAL A 99 -11.62 8.88 29.55
N SER A 100 -11.86 9.84 30.43
CA SER A 100 -13.12 10.57 30.50
C SER A 100 -13.33 11.50 29.29
N LYS A 101 -14.52 12.12 29.22
CA LYS A 101 -14.86 13.07 28.15
C LYS A 101 -13.92 14.27 28.10
N GLU A 102 -13.38 14.64 29.24
CA GLU A 102 -12.47 15.79 29.40
C GLU A 102 -11.06 15.51 28.87
N GLY A 103 -10.72 14.25 28.53
CA GLY A 103 -9.48 13.91 27.83
C GLY A 103 -8.20 13.97 28.66
N TRP A 104 -8.26 14.34 29.95
CA TRP A 104 -7.08 14.52 30.80
C TRP A 104 -6.63 13.23 31.49
N VAL A 105 -5.32 12.96 31.42
CA VAL A 105 -4.63 11.93 32.20
C VAL A 105 -3.58 12.58 33.08
N LYS A 106 -3.57 12.23 34.37
CA LYS A 106 -2.64 12.75 35.38
C LYS A 106 -1.92 11.62 36.07
N ILE A 107 -0.62 11.78 36.27
CA ILE A 107 0.24 10.79 36.94
C ILE A 107 0.89 11.49 38.14
N TYR A 108 0.70 10.95 39.33
CA TYR A 108 1.25 11.45 40.59
C TYR A 108 2.28 10.49 41.18
N GLY A 109 3.34 11.02 41.77
CA GLY A 109 4.38 10.22 42.39
C GLY A 109 5.65 11.02 42.69
N ASP A 110 6.75 10.33 42.93
CA ASP A 110 8.06 10.98 43.12
C ASP A 110 8.73 11.29 41.76
N PRO A 111 8.88 12.58 41.38
CA PRO A 111 9.47 12.96 40.09
C PRO A 111 10.92 12.50 39.94
N THR A 112 11.60 12.16 41.04
CA THR A 112 12.99 11.71 41.01
C THR A 112 13.17 10.25 40.62
N GLN A 113 12.09 9.46 40.58
CA GLN A 113 12.15 8.01 40.44
C GLN A 113 11.77 7.47 39.05
N ILE A 114 11.10 8.27 38.20
CA ILE A 114 10.66 7.87 36.85
C ILE A 114 11.72 8.24 35.81
N TYR A 115 12.25 7.24 35.10
CA TYR A 115 13.38 7.36 34.16
C TYR A 115 13.02 7.04 32.70
N TYR A 116 11.94 6.29 32.48
CA TYR A 116 11.44 5.94 31.15
C TYR A 116 9.96 6.30 31.04
N PHE A 117 9.59 7.01 29.98
CA PHE A 117 8.20 7.28 29.63
C PHE A 117 8.00 7.11 28.13
N ASN A 118 7.11 6.19 27.77
CA ASN A 118 6.70 5.95 26.40
C ASN A 118 5.19 6.07 26.30
N ALA A 119 4.72 7.09 25.60
CA ALA A 119 3.32 7.35 25.34
C ALA A 119 3.04 7.52 23.84
N ALA A 120 3.74 6.76 23.00
CA ALA A 120 3.48 6.75 21.56
C ALA A 120 2.04 6.30 21.24
N GLY A 121 1.42 6.88 20.21
CA GLY A 121 0.14 6.40 19.68
C GLY A 121 -1.10 6.71 20.53
N ASN A 122 -1.05 7.74 21.39
CA ASN A 122 -2.12 8.06 22.33
C ASN A 122 -2.95 9.30 21.95
N GLU A 123 -2.80 9.82 20.73
CA GLU A 123 -3.47 11.04 20.25
C GLU A 123 -3.29 12.22 21.21
N ILE A 124 -2.10 12.33 21.81
CA ILE A 124 -1.77 13.39 22.76
C ILE A 124 -1.59 14.69 21.99
N ASP A 125 -2.33 15.72 22.36
CA ASP A 125 -2.23 17.07 21.78
C ASP A 125 -1.55 18.09 22.70
N GLU A 126 -1.65 17.90 24.02
CA GLU A 126 -0.94 18.68 25.04
C GLU A 126 -0.32 17.76 26.10
N ILE A 127 0.94 18.04 26.49
CA ILE A 127 1.61 17.34 27.59
C ILE A 127 2.48 18.31 28.42
N LYS A 128 2.46 18.11 29.74
CA LYS A 128 3.26 18.85 30.71
C LYS A 128 4.00 17.88 31.63
N PHE A 129 5.21 18.27 31.98
CA PHE A 129 6.09 17.52 32.88
C PHE A 129 6.44 18.37 34.10
N HIS A 130 6.60 17.70 35.24
CA HIS A 130 7.15 18.33 36.44
C HIS A 130 8.63 18.68 36.25
N SER A 131 9.06 19.84 36.73
CA SER A 131 10.41 20.38 36.49
C SER A 131 11.53 19.54 37.12
N ASN A 132 11.24 18.78 38.17
CA ASN A 132 12.20 17.86 38.81
C ASN A 132 12.24 16.45 38.19
N LEU A 133 11.43 16.17 37.16
CA LEU A 133 11.32 14.84 36.55
C LEU A 133 12.69 14.37 36.01
N LYS A 134 13.08 13.14 36.34
CA LYS A 134 14.41 12.56 35.99
C LYS A 134 14.38 11.63 34.79
N VAL A 135 13.37 11.76 33.93
CA VAL A 135 13.24 10.97 32.70
C VAL A 135 14.49 11.10 31.82
N GLN A 136 14.99 9.95 31.35
CA GLN A 136 16.15 9.83 30.47
C GLN A 136 15.74 9.46 29.06
N VAL A 137 14.64 8.73 28.91
CA VAL A 137 14.11 8.32 27.61
C VAL A 137 12.63 8.69 27.53
N LEU A 138 12.30 9.52 26.54
CA LEU A 138 10.96 10.01 26.27
C LEU A 138 10.57 9.63 24.83
N ASN A 139 9.53 8.81 24.69
CA ASN A 139 8.93 8.51 23.40
C ASN A 139 7.51 9.08 23.34
N LEU A 140 7.27 9.96 22.36
CA LEU A 140 5.97 10.57 22.05
C LEU A 140 5.62 10.44 20.56
N ASP A 141 6.11 9.41 19.88
CA ASP A 141 5.84 9.14 18.46
C ASP A 141 4.33 8.97 18.19
N HIS A 142 3.89 9.29 16.97
CA HIS A 142 2.52 9.04 16.49
C HIS A 142 1.43 9.65 17.40
N ASN A 143 1.60 10.92 17.73
CA ASN A 143 0.63 11.69 18.50
C ASN A 143 0.17 12.92 17.68
N VAL A 144 -0.69 13.76 18.27
CA VAL A 144 -1.19 14.98 17.62
C VAL A 144 -0.69 16.23 18.34
N LEU A 145 0.57 16.21 18.81
CA LEU A 145 1.13 17.28 19.61
C LEU A 145 1.08 18.61 18.85
N ASN A 146 0.38 19.57 19.45
CA ASN A 146 0.36 20.93 18.94
C ASN A 146 1.48 21.76 19.57
N ALA A 147 1.88 21.46 20.81
CA ALA A 147 3.00 22.12 21.48
C ALA A 147 3.71 21.13 22.40
N LEU A 148 5.01 21.36 22.66
CA LEU A 148 5.81 20.58 23.59
C LEU A 148 6.79 21.50 24.33
N ASN A 149 6.75 21.49 25.67
CA ASN A 149 7.77 22.13 26.49
C ASN A 149 8.45 21.06 27.36
N ILE A 150 9.74 20.85 27.09
CA ILE A 150 10.60 19.89 27.79
C ILE A 150 11.89 20.53 28.30
N ASP A 151 11.92 21.86 28.40
CA ASP A 151 13.14 22.59 28.72
C ASP A 151 13.68 22.23 30.11
N ASP A 152 12.83 21.84 31.04
CA ASP A 152 13.24 21.44 32.40
C ASP A 152 13.75 19.99 32.48
N LEU A 153 13.57 19.16 31.44
CA LEU A 153 13.97 17.75 31.40
C LEU A 153 15.48 17.57 31.15
N LYS A 154 16.33 18.22 31.96
CA LYS A 154 17.80 18.27 31.76
C LYS A 154 18.52 16.91 31.85
N ASN A 155 17.83 15.84 32.22
CA ASN A 155 18.39 14.47 32.27
C ASN A 155 18.07 13.64 31.02
N LEU A 156 17.28 14.18 30.10
CA LEU A 156 16.89 13.50 28.89
C LEU A 156 18.11 13.18 28.02
N GLN A 157 18.17 11.94 27.56
CA GLN A 157 19.22 11.37 26.71
C GLN A 157 18.67 10.91 25.36
N ILE A 158 17.42 10.47 25.31
CA ILE A 158 16.77 9.98 24.09
C ILE A 158 15.38 10.61 23.99
N LEU A 159 15.10 11.19 22.82
CA LEU A 159 13.81 11.79 22.50
C LEU A 159 13.33 11.32 21.13
N TYR A 160 12.13 10.73 21.09
CA TYR A 160 11.43 10.33 19.87
C TYR A 160 10.13 11.14 19.72
N LEU A 161 9.96 11.77 18.56
CA LEU A 161 8.85 12.68 18.22
C LEU A 161 8.29 12.43 16.80
N GLN A 162 8.47 11.24 16.25
CA GLN A 162 7.99 10.90 14.91
C GLN A 162 6.51 11.22 14.74
N ASP A 163 6.14 11.71 13.55
CA ASP A 163 4.74 11.81 13.11
C ASP A 163 3.87 12.59 14.12
N ASN A 164 4.34 13.79 14.43
CA ASN A 164 3.60 14.78 15.21
C ASN A 164 3.36 16.02 14.33
N PRO A 165 2.14 16.55 14.30
CA PRO A 165 1.81 17.63 13.38
C PRO A 165 2.63 18.87 13.71
N PHE A 166 2.59 19.36 14.96
CA PHE A 166 2.95 20.74 15.28
C PHE A 166 2.28 21.73 14.30
N THR A 167 2.30 23.03 14.59
CA THR A 167 1.66 23.99 13.67
C THR A 167 2.53 25.20 13.46
N LYS A 168 2.19 26.02 12.46
CA LYS A 168 2.85 27.32 12.29
C LYS A 168 2.69 28.22 13.51
N ALA A 169 1.59 28.10 14.23
CA ALA A 169 1.35 28.86 15.46
C ALA A 169 2.15 28.32 16.65
N THR A 170 2.39 27.01 16.66
CA THR A 170 3.06 26.29 17.75
C THR A 170 4.08 25.30 17.17
N PRO A 171 5.18 25.80 16.59
CA PRO A 171 6.23 24.93 16.06
C PRO A 171 6.85 24.07 17.16
N LEU A 172 7.41 22.93 16.77
CA LEU A 172 8.35 22.20 17.60
C LEU A 172 9.52 23.13 17.97
N MET A 173 9.67 23.37 19.26
CA MET A 173 10.79 24.07 19.87
C MET A 173 11.35 23.21 20.98
N ILE A 174 12.67 23.02 21.00
CA ILE A 174 13.36 22.30 22.06
C ILE A 174 14.50 23.19 22.54
N GLY A 175 14.46 23.58 23.82
CA GLY A 175 15.53 24.35 24.45
C GLY A 175 16.80 23.54 24.66
N SER A 176 17.72 24.07 25.47
CA SER A 176 19.01 23.42 25.70
C SER A 176 18.88 22.14 26.54
N LEU A 177 19.24 21.00 25.95
CA LEU A 177 19.30 19.68 26.59
C LEU A 177 20.72 19.10 26.48
N PRO A 178 21.65 19.48 27.37
CA PRO A 178 23.08 19.21 27.20
C PRO A 178 23.47 17.74 27.33
N LYS A 179 22.59 16.87 27.82
CA LYS A 179 22.81 15.42 27.95
C LYS A 179 22.17 14.59 26.83
N LEU A 180 21.43 15.24 25.91
CA LEU A 180 20.72 14.55 24.84
C LEU A 180 21.73 13.87 23.89
N LEU A 181 21.55 12.57 23.67
CA LEU A 181 22.37 11.72 22.82
C LEU A 181 21.68 11.39 21.51
N VAL A 182 20.35 11.22 21.55
CA VAL A 182 19.52 10.85 20.40
C VAL A 182 18.31 11.78 20.32
N LEU A 183 18.12 12.38 19.16
CA LEU A 183 16.97 13.22 18.83
C LEU A 183 16.42 12.81 17.47
N GLU A 184 15.21 12.26 17.46
CA GLU A 184 14.55 11.80 16.25
C GLU A 184 13.24 12.58 16.10
N ILE A 185 13.17 13.40 15.06
CA ILE A 185 12.01 14.24 14.72
C ILE A 185 11.48 13.97 13.29
N PRO A 186 11.42 12.72 12.81
CA PRO A 186 10.96 12.45 11.45
C PRO A 186 9.48 12.80 11.28
N GLN A 187 9.10 13.32 10.12
CA GLN A 187 7.73 13.67 9.76
C GLN A 187 7.07 14.66 10.75
N CYS A 188 7.87 15.51 11.41
CA CYS A 188 7.34 16.62 12.20
C CYS A 188 6.81 17.71 11.27
N GLY A 189 5.52 18.05 11.36
CA GLY A 189 4.88 18.95 10.40
C GLY A 189 5.39 20.40 10.45
N HIS A 190 5.62 20.97 11.64
CA HIS A 190 6.22 22.32 11.78
C HIS A 190 7.36 22.39 12.80
N VAL A 191 8.61 22.44 12.33
CA VAL A 191 9.79 22.70 13.16
C VAL A 191 10.09 24.20 13.18
N SER A 192 10.42 24.75 14.35
CA SER A 192 10.71 26.18 14.48
C SER A 192 11.88 26.61 13.61
N PRO A 193 11.80 27.77 12.94
CA PRO A 193 12.96 28.35 12.24
C PRO A 193 14.16 28.63 13.16
N ASN A 194 13.94 28.74 14.47
CA ASN A 194 14.99 28.94 15.47
C ASN A 194 15.55 27.63 16.03
N PHE A 195 15.10 26.47 15.54
CA PHE A 195 15.64 25.18 15.95
C PHE A 195 17.14 25.10 15.63
N THR A 196 17.94 24.64 16.58
CA THR A 196 19.39 24.53 16.41
C THR A 196 19.96 23.37 17.21
N LEU A 197 20.88 22.61 16.62
CA LEU A 197 21.55 21.52 17.32
C LEU A 197 22.61 22.03 18.32
N ARG A 198 22.92 23.33 18.34
CA ARG A 198 23.77 23.95 19.36
C ARG A 198 23.27 23.75 20.79
N ASN A 199 21.98 23.44 20.93
CA ASN A 199 21.34 23.11 22.18
C ASN A 199 21.72 21.72 22.74
N PHE A 200 22.37 20.86 21.94
CA PHE A 200 22.62 19.45 22.23
C PHE A 200 24.11 19.05 22.06
N PRO A 201 25.05 19.62 22.83
CA PRO A 201 26.48 19.37 22.65
C PRO A 201 26.95 17.91 22.83
N ALA A 202 26.14 17.04 23.45
CA ALA A 202 26.42 15.62 23.63
C ALA A 202 25.84 14.72 22.52
N LEU A 203 25.12 15.29 21.55
CA LEU A 203 24.34 14.55 20.56
C LEU A 203 25.21 13.61 19.71
N ARG A 204 24.67 12.42 19.45
CA ARG A 204 25.29 11.33 18.67
C ARG A 204 24.46 10.93 17.46
N SER A 205 23.14 10.97 17.56
CA SER A 205 22.21 10.74 16.44
C SER A 205 21.23 11.89 16.33
N PHE A 206 21.06 12.40 15.11
CA PHE A 206 19.98 13.28 14.73
C PHE A 206 19.30 12.76 13.46
N ASP A 207 17.97 12.67 13.49
CA ASP A 207 17.15 12.31 12.35
C ASP A 207 15.99 13.29 12.19
N ALA A 208 15.84 13.80 10.98
CA ALA A 208 14.77 14.71 10.60
C ALA A 208 14.09 14.30 9.29
N TYR A 209 14.07 13.00 8.96
CA TYR A 209 13.45 12.47 7.74
C TYR A 209 12.09 13.13 7.47
N HIS A 210 11.92 13.71 6.28
CA HIS A 210 10.66 14.28 5.80
C HIS A 210 10.07 15.41 6.68
N SER A 211 10.88 16.08 7.49
CA SER A 211 10.48 17.28 8.24
C SER A 211 10.66 18.54 7.37
N LEU A 212 9.76 18.71 6.39
CA LEU A 212 9.86 19.70 5.30
C LEU A 212 9.99 21.16 5.74
N THR A 213 9.60 21.51 6.97
CA THR A 213 9.72 22.87 7.50
C THR A 213 11.09 23.18 8.07
N LEU A 214 11.92 22.15 8.29
CA LEU A 214 13.32 22.30 8.65
C LEU A 214 14.12 22.79 7.44
N THR A 215 14.63 24.02 7.52
CA THR A 215 15.34 24.70 6.43
C THR A 215 16.81 24.97 6.73
N ASN A 216 17.23 24.83 7.99
CA ASN A 216 18.62 25.00 8.42
C ASN A 216 18.94 24.10 9.62
N VAL A 217 20.17 23.57 9.65
CA VAL A 217 20.70 22.75 10.75
C VAL A 217 22.18 23.08 10.94
N ASP A 218 22.57 23.42 12.17
CA ASP A 218 23.97 23.68 12.55
C ASP A 218 24.49 22.58 13.50
N PRO A 219 25.17 21.54 12.99
CA PRO A 219 25.74 20.47 13.81
C PRO A 219 27.11 20.81 14.40
N THR A 220 27.66 22.02 14.19
CA THR A 220 29.06 22.35 14.55
C THR A 220 29.35 22.32 16.05
N ALA A 221 28.29 22.40 16.87
CA ALA A 221 28.35 22.29 18.31
C ALA A 221 28.21 20.83 18.83
N CYS A 222 28.07 19.85 17.93
CA CYS A 222 27.90 18.43 18.24
C CYS A 222 29.15 17.61 17.85
N PRO A 223 30.30 17.76 18.54
CA PRO A 223 31.56 17.13 18.14
C PRO A 223 31.56 15.60 18.26
N LYS A 224 30.56 15.02 18.93
CA LYS A 224 30.37 13.57 19.11
C LYS A 224 29.32 12.98 18.17
N LEU A 225 28.81 13.76 17.21
CA LEU A 225 27.80 13.30 16.26
C LEU A 225 28.33 12.15 15.40
N GLN A 226 27.59 11.05 15.36
CA GLN A 226 27.93 9.82 14.64
C GLN A 226 26.95 9.54 13.49
N ARG A 227 25.69 9.96 13.63
CA ARG A 227 24.65 9.88 12.59
C ARG A 227 23.96 11.22 12.40
N LEU A 228 23.82 11.63 11.14
CA LEU A 228 23.06 12.80 10.73
C LEU A 228 22.17 12.42 9.53
N SER A 229 20.85 12.41 9.74
CA SER A 229 19.85 12.22 8.67
C SER A 229 19.05 13.51 8.48
N LEU A 230 19.11 14.06 7.27
CA LEU A 230 18.40 15.26 6.82
C LEU A 230 17.62 14.97 5.53
N ASP A 231 17.36 13.70 5.25
CA ASP A 231 16.72 13.27 4.02
C ASP A 231 15.27 13.78 3.91
N MET A 232 14.91 14.19 2.70
CA MET A 232 13.62 14.81 2.38
C MET A 232 13.30 16.05 3.23
N THR A 233 14.30 16.80 3.67
CA THR A 233 14.13 18.12 4.33
C THR A 233 14.34 19.28 3.36
N ASN A 234 14.01 20.51 3.77
CA ASN A 234 14.31 21.72 2.99
C ASN A 234 15.65 22.38 3.38
N VAL A 235 16.54 21.65 4.08
CA VAL A 235 17.89 22.11 4.41
C VAL A 235 18.69 22.24 3.12
N SER A 236 19.30 23.41 2.90
CA SER A 236 20.02 23.73 1.65
C SER A 236 21.54 23.68 1.77
N SER A 237 22.07 23.69 2.99
CA SER A 237 23.50 23.55 3.28
C SER A 237 23.71 23.04 4.71
N VAL A 238 24.88 22.45 4.96
CA VAL A 238 25.30 21.99 6.29
C VAL A 238 26.81 22.08 6.44
N ASP A 239 27.29 22.60 7.57
CA ASP A 239 28.73 22.64 7.92
C ASP A 239 29.09 21.43 8.79
N LEU A 240 29.88 20.52 8.23
CA LEU A 240 30.32 19.28 8.89
C LEU A 240 31.75 19.36 9.45
N SER A 241 32.40 20.54 9.41
CA SER A 241 33.82 20.73 9.74
C SER A 241 34.18 20.42 11.19
N LYS A 242 33.18 20.34 12.08
CA LYS A 242 33.34 20.04 13.52
C LYS A 242 32.76 18.68 13.93
N ASN A 243 32.47 17.81 12.97
CA ASN A 243 31.89 16.48 13.22
C ASN A 243 32.84 15.33 12.79
N PRO A 244 34.05 15.22 13.38
CA PRO A 244 35.05 14.23 12.95
C PRO A 244 34.67 12.77 13.26
N GLU A 245 33.66 12.56 14.11
CA GLU A 245 33.16 11.24 14.52
C GLU A 245 32.00 10.72 13.67
N LEU A 246 31.58 11.49 12.65
CA LEU A 246 30.44 11.16 11.79
C LEU A 246 30.72 9.89 10.98
N GLN A 247 29.79 8.93 11.04
CA GLN A 247 29.87 7.63 10.38
C GLN A 247 28.76 7.44 9.35
N VAL A 248 27.57 7.98 9.63
CA VAL A 248 26.39 7.89 8.76
C VAL A 248 25.92 9.30 8.42
N LEU A 249 25.90 9.63 7.13
CA LEU A 249 25.36 10.87 6.61
C LEU A 249 24.32 10.56 5.54
N ASN A 250 23.09 10.99 5.78
CA ASN A 250 22.02 10.93 4.80
C ASN A 250 21.44 12.32 4.54
N VAL A 251 21.56 12.79 3.31
CA VAL A 251 20.99 14.06 2.83
C VAL A 251 20.17 13.86 1.55
N SER A 252 19.72 12.62 1.31
CA SER A 252 18.98 12.24 0.11
C SER A 252 17.71 13.08 -0.05
N ASP A 253 17.42 13.52 -1.27
CA ASP A 253 16.23 14.33 -1.59
C ASP A 253 16.07 15.60 -0.71
N SER A 254 17.17 16.11 -0.12
CA SER A 254 17.19 17.41 0.59
C SER A 254 17.32 18.58 -0.39
N ARG A 255 17.62 19.79 0.08
CA ARG A 255 17.98 20.92 -0.82
C ARG A 255 19.49 21.14 -0.93
N ILE A 256 20.30 20.24 -0.39
CA ILE A 256 21.77 20.31 -0.42
C ILE A 256 22.26 19.96 -1.83
N LYS A 257 23.09 20.82 -2.42
CA LYS A 257 23.70 20.61 -3.76
C LYS A 257 25.20 20.32 -3.71
N THR A 258 25.84 20.56 -2.57
CA THR A 258 27.29 20.45 -2.38
C THR A 258 27.60 20.06 -0.93
N LEU A 259 28.63 19.23 -0.72
CA LEU A 259 29.12 18.84 0.59
C LEU A 259 30.65 18.92 0.63
N ASP A 260 31.19 19.42 1.74
CA ASP A 260 32.61 19.29 2.07
C ASP A 260 32.76 18.16 3.10
N LEU A 261 33.43 17.08 2.69
CA LEU A 261 33.68 15.89 3.52
C LEU A 261 35.13 15.81 4.02
N SER A 262 35.96 16.84 3.79
CA SER A 262 37.40 16.84 4.09
C SER A 262 37.74 16.66 5.58
N HIS A 263 36.75 16.87 6.46
CA HIS A 263 36.90 16.77 7.92
C HIS A 263 36.20 15.53 8.51
N ASN A 264 35.68 14.62 7.69
CA ASN A 264 34.83 13.51 8.13
C ASN A 264 35.40 12.12 7.74
N PRO A 265 36.63 11.77 8.18
CA PRO A 265 37.34 10.56 7.73
C PRO A 265 36.71 9.24 8.17
N LYS A 266 35.73 9.28 9.08
CA LYS A 266 35.04 8.12 9.66
C LYS A 266 33.73 7.77 8.96
N ILE A 267 33.32 8.51 7.93
CA ILE A 267 32.10 8.19 7.16
C ILE A 267 32.24 6.79 6.55
N ARG A 268 31.25 5.95 6.86
CA ARG A 268 31.07 4.59 6.36
C ARG A 268 29.86 4.47 5.46
N GLU A 269 28.83 5.27 5.72
CA GLU A 269 27.58 5.26 4.98
C GLU A 269 27.25 6.68 4.52
N LEU A 270 27.18 6.85 3.20
CA LEU A 270 26.87 8.14 2.57
C LEU A 270 25.69 7.97 1.61
N TYR A 271 24.62 8.71 1.89
CA TYR A 271 23.41 8.72 1.10
C TYR A 271 23.14 10.16 0.62
N ILE A 272 23.29 10.37 -0.69
CA ILE A 272 23.09 11.67 -1.36
C ILE A 272 22.20 11.52 -2.60
N SER A 273 21.35 10.49 -2.62
CA SER A 273 20.49 10.20 -3.77
C SER A 273 19.41 11.27 -3.92
N HIS A 274 19.09 11.64 -5.17
CA HIS A 274 17.96 12.51 -5.49
C HIS A 274 17.02 11.77 -6.45
N SER A 275 16.20 10.88 -5.93
CA SER A 275 15.31 10.02 -6.71
C SER A 275 13.83 10.35 -6.56
N SER A 276 13.47 11.26 -5.66
CA SER A 276 12.07 11.63 -5.43
C SER A 276 11.46 12.29 -6.68
N GLY A 277 10.23 11.88 -7.00
CA GLY A 277 9.42 12.48 -8.06
C GLY A 277 8.59 13.68 -7.59
N SER A 278 8.55 13.96 -6.28
CA SER A 278 7.66 14.96 -5.67
C SER A 278 8.34 15.94 -4.70
N VAL A 279 9.47 15.56 -4.10
CA VAL A 279 10.19 16.35 -3.09
C VAL A 279 11.53 16.83 -3.65
N ASN A 280 11.80 18.13 -3.57
CA ASN A 280 13.06 18.76 -3.99
C ASN A 280 13.57 18.33 -5.38
N THR A 281 12.65 18.13 -6.31
CA THR A 281 12.94 17.64 -7.68
C THR A 281 13.82 18.60 -8.48
N ASP A 282 13.90 19.86 -8.07
CA ASP A 282 14.73 20.94 -8.65
C ASP A 282 16.19 20.94 -8.18
N VAL A 283 16.56 20.01 -7.31
CA VAL A 283 17.88 19.93 -6.67
C VAL A 283 18.58 18.64 -7.06
N LYS A 284 19.85 18.76 -7.45
CA LYS A 284 20.74 17.66 -7.86
C LYS A 284 22.19 18.06 -7.53
N PHE A 285 23.03 17.08 -7.23
CA PHE A 285 24.48 17.26 -7.16
C PHE A 285 25.10 17.19 -8.56
N ASP A 286 26.04 18.08 -8.86
CA ASP A 286 26.81 18.04 -10.11
C ASP A 286 28.18 17.35 -9.93
N ASN A 287 28.71 17.31 -8.70
CA ASN A 287 29.95 16.63 -8.32
C ASN A 287 29.99 16.34 -6.80
N ILE A 288 30.87 15.43 -6.39
CA ILE A 288 31.15 15.10 -4.98
C ILE A 288 32.59 14.60 -4.85
N ASP A 289 33.31 15.04 -3.81
CA ASP A 289 34.64 14.55 -3.46
C ASP A 289 34.54 13.61 -2.25
N VAL A 290 34.73 12.32 -2.51
CA VAL A 290 34.75 11.25 -1.49
C VAL A 290 36.17 10.78 -1.15
N SER A 291 37.20 11.48 -1.64
CA SER A 291 38.60 11.07 -1.46
C SER A 291 39.08 11.11 0.00
N HIS A 292 38.36 11.86 0.84
CA HIS A 292 38.58 11.99 2.26
C HIS A 292 37.81 10.97 3.12
N CYS A 293 37.09 10.02 2.52
CA CYS A 293 36.28 9.01 3.20
C CYS A 293 36.83 7.59 3.00
N PRO A 294 38.03 7.24 3.52
CA PRO A 294 38.67 5.94 3.25
C PRO A 294 37.93 4.75 3.90
N GLU A 295 37.05 5.01 4.86
CA GLU A 295 36.22 4.01 5.54
C GLU A 295 34.86 3.78 4.87
N LEU A 296 34.58 4.46 3.74
CA LEU A 296 33.31 4.38 3.03
C LEU A 296 33.03 2.95 2.58
N TYR A 297 31.89 2.42 3.03
CA TYR A 297 31.45 1.03 2.84
C TYR A 297 30.16 0.98 2.02
N TYR A 298 29.24 1.92 2.28
CA TYR A 298 28.00 2.12 1.53
C TYR A 298 27.95 3.52 0.92
N PHE A 299 27.78 3.58 -0.40
CA PHE A 299 27.64 4.85 -1.10
C PHE A 299 26.48 4.82 -2.09
N PHE A 300 25.45 5.63 -1.81
CA PHE A 300 24.27 5.78 -2.64
C PHE A 300 24.18 7.23 -3.11
N CYS A 301 24.33 7.44 -4.41
CA CYS A 301 24.37 8.76 -5.00
C CYS A 301 23.55 8.86 -6.31
N GLY A 302 22.49 8.06 -6.37
CA GLY A 302 21.65 7.92 -7.56
C GLY A 302 20.78 9.16 -7.84
N GLY A 303 20.37 9.35 -9.09
CA GLY A 303 19.43 10.41 -9.46
C GLY A 303 20.02 11.83 -9.42
N ASN A 304 21.33 11.98 -9.66
CA ASN A 304 22.06 13.25 -9.68
C ASN A 304 22.55 13.60 -11.11
N ASN A 305 23.37 14.65 -11.24
CA ASN A 305 23.90 15.13 -12.53
C ASN A 305 25.38 14.76 -12.76
N PHE A 306 25.92 13.74 -12.08
CA PHE A 306 27.34 13.43 -12.16
C PHE A 306 27.76 13.02 -13.57
N LYS A 307 28.72 13.75 -14.14
CA LYS A 307 29.38 13.42 -15.42
C LYS A 307 30.65 12.60 -15.23
N THR A 308 31.28 12.74 -14.06
CA THR A 308 32.47 12.03 -13.61
C THR A 308 32.34 11.73 -12.12
N LEU A 309 32.91 10.62 -11.66
CA LEU A 309 32.95 10.24 -10.25
C LEU A 309 34.24 9.46 -9.97
N ASP A 310 35.01 9.89 -8.97
CA ASP A 310 36.25 9.23 -8.54
C ASP A 310 36.01 8.55 -7.18
N VAL A 311 36.13 7.22 -7.17
CA VAL A 311 36.02 6.37 -5.97
C VAL A 311 37.35 5.67 -5.64
N SER A 312 38.46 6.09 -6.27
CA SER A 312 39.76 5.41 -6.18
C SER A 312 40.40 5.43 -4.80
N LYS A 313 39.90 6.27 -3.88
CA LYS A 313 40.38 6.40 -2.50
C LYS A 313 39.47 5.72 -1.48
N ASN A 314 38.50 4.91 -1.92
CA ASN A 314 37.53 4.22 -1.07
C ASN A 314 37.69 2.69 -1.16
N PRO A 315 38.82 2.13 -0.68
CA PRO A 315 39.16 0.71 -0.91
C PRO A 315 38.21 -0.28 -0.21
N LYS A 316 37.48 0.17 0.81
CA LYS A 316 36.52 -0.64 1.60
C LYS A 316 35.09 -0.61 1.04
N LEU A 317 34.87 0.04 -0.10
CA LEU A 317 33.54 0.20 -0.67
C LEU A 317 32.97 -1.17 -1.04
N PHE A 318 31.81 -1.52 -0.46
CA PHE A 318 31.19 -2.84 -0.58
C PHE A 318 29.90 -2.78 -1.39
N THR A 319 29.02 -1.80 -1.10
CA THR A 319 27.83 -1.52 -1.92
C THR A 319 27.91 -0.12 -2.49
N PHE A 320 27.75 -0.02 -3.81
CA PHE A 320 27.87 1.24 -4.53
C PHE A 320 26.75 1.40 -5.56
N SER A 321 25.98 2.48 -5.43
CA SER A 321 24.93 2.86 -6.38
C SER A 321 25.13 4.29 -6.87
N CYS A 322 25.39 4.44 -8.17
CA CYS A 322 25.46 5.73 -8.86
C CYS A 322 24.49 5.77 -10.05
N ASP A 323 23.35 5.10 -9.93
CA ASP A 323 22.35 5.01 -10.99
C ASP A 323 21.71 6.36 -11.30
N ASN A 324 21.04 6.48 -12.46
CA ASN A 324 20.33 7.70 -12.86
C ASN A 324 21.21 8.96 -12.81
N ASN A 325 22.43 8.88 -13.34
CA ASN A 325 23.37 9.99 -13.48
C ASN A 325 23.72 10.22 -14.96
N LEU A 326 24.75 11.04 -15.22
CA LEU A 326 25.22 11.39 -16.57
C LEU A 326 26.61 10.81 -16.88
N LEU A 327 27.03 9.73 -16.19
CA LEU A 327 28.37 9.17 -16.29
C LEU A 327 28.57 8.48 -17.65
N ARG A 328 29.73 8.70 -18.27
CA ARG A 328 30.14 8.02 -19.52
C ARG A 328 31.26 6.99 -19.33
N SER A 329 31.86 6.94 -18.15
CA SER A 329 32.86 5.95 -17.76
C SER A 329 32.96 5.92 -16.24
N LEU A 330 33.36 4.79 -15.68
CA LEU A 330 33.61 4.64 -14.25
C LEU A 330 34.72 3.63 -14.01
N ASP A 331 35.75 4.03 -13.27
CA ASP A 331 36.84 3.14 -12.83
C ASP A 331 36.61 2.72 -11.38
N VAL A 332 36.53 1.41 -11.15
CA VAL A 332 36.36 0.78 -9.83
C VAL A 332 37.49 -0.18 -9.49
N THR A 333 38.61 -0.13 -10.22
CA THR A 333 39.73 -1.07 -10.06
C THR A 333 40.43 -0.95 -8.70
N ASN A 334 40.27 0.18 -8.01
CA ASN A 334 40.80 0.44 -6.68
C ASN A 334 39.81 0.12 -5.54
N ASN A 335 38.70 -0.56 -5.85
CA ASN A 335 37.64 -0.93 -4.90
C ASN A 335 37.49 -2.48 -4.86
N PRO A 336 38.49 -3.21 -4.34
CA PRO A 336 38.55 -4.67 -4.42
C PRO A 336 37.45 -5.39 -3.63
N ASP A 337 36.84 -4.72 -2.64
CA ASP A 337 35.84 -5.28 -1.74
C ASP A 337 34.40 -5.12 -2.25
N LEU A 338 34.20 -4.55 -3.46
CA LEU A 338 32.87 -4.39 -4.03
C LEU A 338 32.14 -5.73 -4.14
N TYR A 339 30.88 -5.74 -3.74
CA TYR A 339 29.99 -6.91 -3.75
C TYR A 339 28.71 -6.66 -4.56
N SER A 340 28.14 -5.45 -4.45
CA SER A 340 26.96 -5.01 -5.21
C SER A 340 27.24 -3.67 -5.87
N VAL A 341 27.07 -3.61 -7.20
CA VAL A 341 27.35 -2.43 -8.02
C VAL A 341 26.13 -2.11 -8.88
N ASN A 342 25.59 -0.90 -8.73
CA ASN A 342 24.49 -0.39 -9.55
C ASN A 342 24.90 0.90 -10.27
N VAL A 343 25.05 0.79 -11.59
CA VAL A 343 25.42 1.89 -12.50
C VAL A 343 24.31 2.19 -13.51
N ARG A 344 23.07 1.76 -13.23
CA ARG A 344 21.96 1.85 -14.19
C ARG A 344 21.68 3.28 -14.64
N TYR A 345 21.11 3.43 -15.82
CA TYR A 345 20.61 4.70 -16.35
C TYR A 345 21.64 5.84 -16.39
N ASN A 346 22.88 5.48 -16.69
CA ASN A 346 23.95 6.39 -17.09
C ASN A 346 24.14 6.33 -18.63
N TYR A 347 25.20 6.93 -19.15
CA TYR A 347 25.55 6.95 -20.58
C TYR A 347 26.82 6.14 -20.89
N MET A 348 27.14 5.15 -20.05
CA MET A 348 28.24 4.21 -20.32
C MET A 348 27.84 3.27 -21.45
N ASP A 349 28.84 2.70 -22.09
CA ASP A 349 28.70 1.70 -23.15
C ASP A 349 29.60 0.49 -22.85
N PHE A 350 29.56 -0.55 -23.68
CA PHE A 350 30.35 -1.76 -23.40
C PHE A 350 31.84 -1.47 -23.26
N ALA A 351 32.37 -0.46 -23.96
CA ALA A 351 33.77 -0.07 -23.86
C ALA A 351 34.14 0.62 -22.53
N THR A 352 33.17 1.24 -21.86
CA THR A 352 33.39 2.14 -20.71
C THR A 352 32.75 1.68 -19.40
N LEU A 353 31.88 0.67 -19.44
CA LEU A 353 31.32 0.04 -18.24
C LEU A 353 32.42 -0.55 -17.35
N PRO A 354 32.27 -0.54 -16.01
CA PRO A 354 33.15 -1.28 -15.11
C PRO A 354 33.30 -2.76 -15.51
N TRP A 355 34.51 -3.31 -15.35
CA TRP A 355 34.70 -4.75 -15.57
C TRP A 355 34.05 -5.51 -14.40
N PRO A 356 33.18 -6.51 -14.66
CA PRO A 356 32.54 -7.25 -13.58
C PRO A 356 33.59 -8.01 -12.76
N GLY A 357 33.63 -7.73 -11.46
CA GLY A 357 34.41 -8.47 -10.46
C GLY A 357 33.66 -9.70 -9.94
N ASN A 358 34.01 -10.17 -8.74
CA ASN A 358 33.25 -11.20 -8.01
C ASN A 358 32.00 -10.60 -7.32
N TRP A 359 31.22 -9.84 -8.06
CA TRP A 359 30.02 -9.16 -7.54
C TRP A 359 28.84 -10.12 -7.54
N PHE A 360 28.09 -10.14 -6.44
CA PHE A 360 26.81 -10.86 -6.36
C PHE A 360 25.74 -10.19 -7.21
N GLU A 361 25.79 -8.86 -7.28
CA GLU A 361 24.85 -8.03 -8.03
C GLU A 361 25.59 -7.03 -8.91
N TYR A 362 25.28 -7.03 -10.20
CA TYR A 362 25.78 -6.01 -11.13
C TYR A 362 24.65 -5.47 -12.02
N TYR A 363 24.08 -4.35 -11.60
CA TYR A 363 22.99 -3.70 -12.32
C TYR A 363 23.56 -2.65 -13.26
N HIS A 364 23.51 -2.91 -14.57
CA HIS A 364 24.21 -2.07 -15.55
C HIS A 364 23.42 -1.68 -16.81
N ALA A 365 22.08 -1.76 -16.78
CA ALA A 365 21.22 -1.19 -17.83
C ALA A 365 21.54 0.29 -18.07
N GLN A 366 21.81 0.72 -19.30
CA GLN A 366 22.19 2.11 -19.60
C GLN A 366 21.05 2.87 -20.29
N ARG A 367 21.13 4.21 -20.29
CA ARG A 367 20.30 5.04 -21.17
C ARG A 367 20.62 4.73 -22.62
N GLU A 368 19.69 5.07 -23.49
CA GLU A 368 19.83 4.86 -24.91
C GLU A 368 21.06 5.58 -25.47
N MET A 369 21.76 4.89 -26.37
CA MET A 369 22.94 5.40 -27.04
C MET A 369 22.55 6.48 -28.06
N GLU A 370 22.97 7.71 -27.77
CA GLU A 370 22.73 8.90 -28.63
C GLU A 370 23.21 8.69 -30.07
N LEU A 371 22.36 9.04 -31.05
CA LEU A 371 22.61 8.98 -32.49
C LEU A 371 22.03 10.23 -33.20
N ASN A 372 22.20 10.33 -34.52
CA ASN A 372 21.44 11.30 -35.32
C ASN A 372 19.99 10.80 -35.52
N ASP A 373 19.03 11.73 -35.58
CA ASP A 373 17.61 11.41 -35.76
C ASP A 373 17.29 10.73 -37.10
N THR A 374 18.02 11.07 -38.17
CA THR A 374 17.81 10.51 -39.51
C THR A 374 19.12 10.16 -40.22
N TYR A 375 19.14 9.00 -40.87
CA TYR A 375 20.19 8.55 -41.79
C TYR A 375 19.60 8.24 -43.18
N LYS A 376 20.45 8.19 -44.21
CA LYS A 376 20.04 7.74 -45.55
C LYS A 376 20.51 6.33 -45.86
N VAL A 377 19.80 5.65 -46.76
CA VAL A 377 20.26 4.37 -47.33
C VAL A 377 21.69 4.52 -47.88
N GLY A 378 22.56 3.60 -47.47
CA GLY A 378 23.99 3.58 -47.79
C GLY A 378 24.90 4.16 -46.69
N ASP A 379 24.34 4.85 -45.69
CA ASP A 379 25.15 5.36 -44.57
C ASP A 379 25.75 4.22 -43.73
N VAL A 380 26.93 4.49 -43.17
CA VAL A 380 27.64 3.61 -42.24
C VAL A 380 27.69 4.27 -40.86
N ILE A 381 26.99 3.70 -39.88
CA ILE A 381 27.05 4.12 -38.48
C ILE A 381 28.23 3.39 -37.82
N ASP A 382 29.27 4.13 -37.43
CA ASP A 382 30.48 3.58 -36.81
C ASP A 382 30.45 3.74 -35.28
N LEU A 383 30.12 2.64 -34.58
CA LEU A 383 30.06 2.57 -33.11
C LEU A 383 31.21 1.74 -32.54
N THR A 384 32.25 1.47 -33.34
CA THR A 384 33.39 0.60 -32.97
C THR A 384 33.98 0.96 -31.60
N LYS A 385 34.16 2.25 -31.31
CA LYS A 385 34.75 2.75 -30.05
C LYS A 385 33.84 2.63 -28.82
N ARG A 386 32.55 2.39 -29.01
CA ARG A 386 31.54 2.33 -27.94
C ARG A 386 31.15 0.90 -27.59
N VAL A 387 31.09 0.04 -28.61
CA VAL A 387 30.51 -1.30 -28.46
C VAL A 387 31.56 -2.41 -28.46
N LEU A 388 32.76 -2.18 -29.01
CA LEU A 388 33.83 -3.16 -28.96
C LEU A 388 34.66 -3.02 -27.69
N ARG A 389 34.95 -4.15 -27.06
CA ARG A 389 35.84 -4.24 -25.91
C ARG A 389 36.73 -5.46 -26.03
N GLN A 390 38.01 -5.27 -25.73
CA GLN A 390 39.02 -6.33 -25.79
C GLN A 390 38.61 -7.53 -24.91
N GLY A 391 38.82 -8.74 -25.43
CA GLY A 391 38.48 -9.98 -24.72
C GLY A 391 36.99 -10.35 -24.76
N THR A 392 36.16 -9.57 -25.45
CA THR A 392 34.72 -9.83 -25.59
C THR A 392 34.31 -9.76 -27.07
N THR A 393 33.17 -10.38 -27.39
CA THR A 393 32.52 -10.23 -28.69
C THR A 393 31.22 -9.47 -28.51
N THR A 394 30.94 -8.54 -29.43
CA THR A 394 29.69 -7.77 -29.44
C THR A 394 28.94 -8.03 -30.74
N ASN A 395 27.65 -8.32 -30.64
CA ASN A 395 26.74 -8.49 -31.78
C ASN A 395 25.73 -7.34 -31.81
N GLY A 396 25.56 -6.72 -32.98
CA GLY A 396 24.62 -5.62 -33.21
C GLY A 396 23.48 -6.08 -34.10
N LYS A 397 22.25 -5.77 -33.69
CA LYS A 397 21.02 -6.09 -34.43
C LYS A 397 20.17 -4.83 -34.63
N LEU A 398 19.53 -4.71 -35.78
CA LEU A 398 18.60 -3.63 -36.08
C LEU A 398 17.16 -4.07 -35.81
N TYR A 399 16.41 -3.24 -35.11
CA TYR A 399 15.00 -3.47 -34.81
C TYR A 399 14.17 -2.33 -35.39
N ARG A 400 13.02 -2.64 -35.99
CA ARG A 400 11.99 -1.63 -36.28
C ARG A 400 11.13 -1.39 -35.03
N VAL A 401 10.70 -0.15 -34.87
CA VAL A 401 9.81 0.31 -33.81
C VAL A 401 8.43 0.54 -34.43
N PRO A 402 7.47 -0.37 -34.22
CA PRO A 402 6.13 -0.19 -34.77
C PRO A 402 5.51 1.10 -34.23
N LYS A 403 4.97 1.95 -35.13
CA LYS A 403 4.30 3.19 -34.73
C LYS A 403 3.17 2.97 -33.71
N ALA A 404 2.39 1.89 -33.89
CA ALA A 404 1.24 1.58 -33.03
C ALA A 404 1.64 1.15 -31.60
N ASP A 405 2.74 0.41 -31.46
CA ASP A 405 3.24 -0.02 -30.15
C ASP A 405 4.78 -0.06 -30.15
N PRO A 406 5.42 1.07 -29.76
CA PRO A 406 6.88 1.15 -29.65
C PRO A 406 7.48 0.18 -28.62
N THR A 407 6.68 -0.42 -27.73
CA THR A 407 7.15 -1.37 -26.72
C THR A 407 7.36 -2.78 -27.27
N GLN A 408 6.90 -3.06 -28.50
CA GLN A 408 6.99 -4.37 -29.17
C GLN A 408 7.88 -4.30 -30.43
N PRO A 409 9.20 -4.07 -30.27
CA PRO A 409 10.09 -3.93 -31.41
C PRO A 409 10.27 -5.25 -32.18
N VAL A 410 10.46 -5.16 -33.49
CA VAL A 410 10.61 -6.33 -34.36
C VAL A 410 12.00 -6.34 -34.98
N GLU A 411 12.73 -7.44 -34.78
CA GLU A 411 14.06 -7.65 -35.38
C GLU A 411 13.96 -7.63 -36.91
N LEU A 412 14.86 -6.90 -37.56
CA LEU A 412 14.98 -6.85 -39.02
C LEU A 412 16.02 -7.85 -39.51
N ASP A 413 15.78 -8.42 -40.69
CA ASP A 413 16.72 -9.32 -41.35
C ASP A 413 17.87 -8.56 -42.07
N ASP A 414 18.80 -9.32 -42.64
CA ASP A 414 20.01 -8.82 -43.31
C ASP A 414 19.73 -8.06 -44.62
N THR A 415 18.48 -8.06 -45.12
CA THR A 415 18.10 -7.22 -46.27
C THR A 415 17.99 -5.74 -45.90
N TYR A 416 17.91 -5.41 -44.61
CA TYR A 416 17.79 -4.03 -44.11
C TYR A 416 19.11 -3.41 -43.67
N TYR A 417 20.07 -4.22 -43.23
CA TYR A 417 21.35 -3.74 -42.73
C TYR A 417 22.44 -4.81 -42.79
N LYS A 418 23.71 -4.34 -42.75
CA LYS A 418 24.88 -5.20 -42.56
C LYS A 418 25.63 -4.77 -41.30
N TYR A 419 25.94 -5.70 -40.42
CA TYR A 419 26.76 -5.47 -39.23
C TYR A 419 28.16 -6.08 -39.38
N GLU A 420 29.21 -5.27 -39.15
CA GLU A 420 30.61 -5.72 -39.15
C GLU A 420 31.39 -5.03 -38.02
N ASN A 421 31.69 -5.77 -36.93
CA ASN A 421 32.56 -5.31 -35.83
C ASN A 421 32.26 -3.89 -35.32
N GLY A 422 31.01 -3.63 -34.95
CA GLY A 422 30.59 -2.31 -34.44
C GLY A 422 30.20 -1.29 -35.51
N LYS A 423 30.33 -1.62 -36.80
CA LYS A 423 29.85 -0.80 -37.93
C LYS A 423 28.56 -1.35 -38.50
N ILE A 424 27.60 -0.46 -38.76
CA ILE A 424 26.29 -0.81 -39.34
C ILE A 424 26.12 -0.06 -40.65
N THR A 425 25.97 -0.79 -41.76
CA THR A 425 25.58 -0.21 -43.05
C THR A 425 24.07 -0.36 -43.25
N LEU A 426 23.37 0.74 -43.51
CA LEU A 426 21.91 0.76 -43.71
C LEU A 426 21.58 0.50 -45.19
N LEU A 427 20.79 -0.55 -45.47
CA LEU A 427 20.55 -1.02 -46.85
C LEU A 427 19.17 -0.64 -47.39
N LYS A 428 18.20 -0.36 -46.51
CA LYS A 428 16.80 -0.14 -46.91
C LYS A 428 16.09 0.88 -46.03
N ALA A 429 15.32 1.76 -46.66
CA ALA A 429 14.48 2.76 -45.99
C ALA A 429 13.20 2.12 -45.43
N LEU A 430 12.65 2.74 -44.38
CA LEU A 430 11.44 2.31 -43.67
C LEU A 430 10.60 3.53 -43.28
N SER A 431 9.28 3.35 -43.20
CA SER A 431 8.37 4.37 -42.67
C SER A 431 8.41 4.45 -41.14
N ASP A 432 8.67 3.31 -40.49
CA ASP A 432 8.86 3.20 -39.04
C ASP A 432 10.26 3.67 -38.64
N GLN A 433 10.42 4.14 -37.40
CA GLN A 433 11.74 4.33 -36.81
C GLN A 433 12.40 2.97 -36.52
N VAL A 434 13.71 2.99 -36.36
CA VAL A 434 14.53 1.83 -35.99
C VAL A 434 15.46 2.17 -34.83
N PHE A 435 15.98 1.16 -34.15
CA PHE A 435 17.13 1.30 -33.25
C PHE A 435 18.07 0.13 -33.38
N LEU A 436 19.32 0.33 -32.96
CA LEU A 436 20.33 -0.72 -32.86
C LEU A 436 20.37 -1.26 -31.44
N GLN A 437 20.37 -2.57 -31.30
CA GLN A 437 20.58 -3.27 -30.03
C GLN A 437 21.87 -4.06 -30.08
N PHE A 438 22.70 -3.88 -29.06
CA PHE A 438 23.97 -4.56 -28.90
C PHE A 438 23.92 -5.53 -27.72
N THR A 439 24.48 -6.71 -27.92
CA THR A 439 24.70 -7.74 -26.89
C THR A 439 26.17 -8.07 -26.80
N ASN A 440 26.67 -8.36 -25.60
CA ASN A 440 28.08 -8.65 -25.35
C ASN A 440 28.24 -10.01 -24.65
N THR A 441 29.33 -10.72 -24.95
CA THR A 441 29.59 -12.06 -24.40
C THR A 441 29.88 -12.09 -22.90
N VAL A 442 30.30 -10.97 -22.30
CA VAL A 442 30.56 -10.86 -20.84
C VAL A 442 29.43 -10.07 -20.17
N LEU A 443 29.09 -8.90 -20.70
CA LEU A 443 28.03 -8.03 -20.17
C LEU A 443 26.65 -8.42 -20.74
N LYS A 444 26.21 -9.65 -20.41
CA LYS A 444 25.09 -10.34 -21.07
C LYS A 444 23.70 -9.94 -20.55
N ASP A 445 23.60 -9.48 -19.30
CA ASP A 445 22.31 -9.34 -18.61
C ASP A 445 21.51 -8.13 -19.09
N TYR A 446 22.19 -7.11 -19.63
CA TYR A 446 21.55 -5.90 -20.14
C TYR A 446 22.09 -5.53 -21.53
N PRO A 447 21.29 -5.75 -22.60
CA PRO A 447 21.59 -5.20 -23.91
C PRO A 447 21.66 -3.66 -23.86
N ILE A 448 22.53 -3.09 -24.67
CA ILE A 448 22.60 -1.63 -24.85
C ILE A 448 21.98 -1.29 -26.19
N ARG A 449 20.96 -0.44 -26.18
CA ARG A 449 20.29 0.03 -27.39
C ARG A 449 20.60 1.49 -27.69
N THR A 450 20.43 1.88 -28.94
CA THR A 450 20.46 3.28 -29.37
C THR A 450 19.11 3.96 -29.19
N GLU A 451 19.13 5.28 -29.28
CA GLU A 451 17.93 6.07 -29.53
C GLU A 451 17.29 5.63 -30.86
N ASN A 452 15.99 5.92 -31.01
CA ASN A 452 15.27 5.69 -32.25
C ASN A 452 15.73 6.67 -33.34
N PHE A 453 15.98 6.18 -34.55
CA PHE A 453 16.29 7.00 -35.72
C PHE A 453 15.50 6.55 -36.95
N ALA A 454 15.38 7.42 -37.95
CA ALA A 454 14.71 7.12 -39.23
C ALA A 454 15.73 6.79 -40.34
N ILE A 455 15.33 5.93 -41.28
CA ILE A 455 16.12 5.64 -42.49
C ILE A 455 15.34 6.11 -43.72
N ARG A 456 15.88 7.11 -44.43
CA ARG A 456 15.28 7.67 -45.64
C ARG A 456 15.99 7.22 -46.91
N THR A 457 15.30 7.28 -48.04
CA THR A 457 15.94 7.16 -49.34
C THR A 457 16.91 8.33 -49.54
N ALA A 458 17.91 8.16 -50.41
CA ALA A 458 18.80 9.27 -50.77
C ALA A 458 18.04 10.44 -51.41
N GLU A 459 16.91 10.17 -52.06
CA GLU A 459 16.05 11.18 -52.66
C GLU A 459 15.30 12.01 -51.61
N ASP A 460 14.81 11.39 -50.54
CA ASP A 460 13.99 12.06 -49.52
C ASP A 460 14.77 12.62 -48.34
N PHE A 461 16.07 12.32 -48.27
CA PHE A 461 16.95 12.83 -47.22
C PHE A 461 17.16 14.35 -47.35
N GLY A 462 16.94 15.07 -46.26
CA GLY A 462 17.06 16.52 -46.16
C GLY A 462 15.87 17.32 -46.69
N LYS A 463 14.82 16.67 -47.21
CA LYS A 463 13.59 17.35 -47.63
C LYS A 463 12.74 17.78 -46.41
N ASP A 464 12.01 18.88 -46.57
CA ASP A 464 11.03 19.31 -45.56
C ASP A 464 9.93 18.25 -45.40
N ILE A 465 9.48 18.07 -44.16
CA ILE A 465 8.45 17.12 -43.77
C ILE A 465 7.14 17.86 -43.57
N LYS A 466 6.05 17.34 -44.14
CA LYS A 466 4.70 17.83 -43.83
C LYS A 466 4.40 17.51 -42.36
N ALA A 467 4.37 18.53 -41.52
CA ALA A 467 4.16 18.38 -40.07
C ALA A 467 2.68 18.33 -39.71
N VAL A 468 1.89 19.27 -40.23
CA VAL A 468 0.44 19.32 -39.98
C VAL A 468 -0.29 19.88 -41.19
N GLU A 469 -1.47 19.33 -41.44
CA GLU A 469 -2.40 19.76 -42.49
C GLU A 469 -3.75 20.05 -41.86
N ILE A 470 -4.25 21.27 -42.09
CA ILE A 470 -5.50 21.78 -41.53
C ILE A 470 -6.48 22.02 -42.68
N SER A 471 -7.50 21.17 -42.77
CA SER A 471 -8.63 21.39 -43.68
C SER A 471 -9.58 22.40 -43.06
N SER A 472 -9.84 23.48 -43.79
CA SER A 472 -10.58 24.64 -43.27
C SER A 472 -11.34 25.34 -44.40
N LEU A 473 -12.62 25.64 -44.21
CA LEU A 473 -13.56 26.20 -45.21
C LEU A 473 -13.39 27.70 -45.53
N GLY A 474 -12.26 28.31 -45.17
CA GLY A 474 -12.04 29.74 -45.38
C GLY A 474 -11.81 30.12 -46.85
N SER A 475 -12.36 31.25 -47.27
CA SER A 475 -12.06 31.88 -48.56
C SER A 475 -10.76 32.71 -48.50
N ALA A 476 -10.19 33.02 -49.67
CA ALA A 476 -9.06 33.95 -49.76
C ALA A 476 -9.38 35.28 -49.05
N GLY A 477 -8.43 35.80 -48.27
CA GLY A 477 -8.60 36.99 -47.43
C GLY A 477 -9.11 36.73 -46.00
N ALA A 478 -9.59 35.52 -45.69
CA ALA A 478 -9.96 35.17 -44.32
C ALA A 478 -8.73 35.22 -43.38
N PRO A 479 -8.84 35.75 -42.15
CA PRO A 479 -7.72 35.86 -41.23
C PRO A 479 -7.25 34.49 -40.77
N ILE A 480 -5.93 34.29 -40.72
CA ILE A 480 -5.26 33.17 -40.08
C ILE A 480 -4.48 33.75 -38.91
N LYS A 481 -4.87 33.35 -37.70
CA LYS A 481 -4.11 33.58 -36.47
C LYS A 481 -3.81 32.25 -35.81
N MET A 482 -2.55 31.86 -35.84
CA MET A 482 -2.07 30.64 -35.22
C MET A 482 -0.66 30.78 -34.64
N SER A 483 -0.35 29.98 -33.63
CA SER A 483 1.00 29.79 -33.09
C SER A 483 1.51 28.42 -33.51
N VAL A 484 2.74 28.38 -34.04
CA VAL A 484 3.48 27.13 -34.27
C VAL A 484 4.80 27.20 -33.51
N GLY A 485 5.04 26.27 -32.60
CA GLY A 485 6.31 26.11 -31.89
C GLY A 485 7.17 25.02 -32.51
N ILE A 486 8.49 25.21 -32.53
CA ILE A 486 9.46 24.19 -32.98
C ILE A 486 10.47 23.89 -31.88
N LEU A 487 10.70 22.61 -31.59
CA LEU A 487 11.66 22.15 -30.57
C LEU A 487 13.04 22.78 -30.79
N GLY A 488 13.61 23.40 -29.74
CA GLY A 488 14.92 24.03 -29.77
C GLY A 488 14.97 25.42 -30.46
N ALA A 489 13.88 25.87 -31.08
CA ALA A 489 13.84 27.19 -31.70
C ALA A 489 13.89 28.29 -30.63
N THR A 490 14.78 29.26 -30.83
CA THR A 490 14.90 30.44 -29.96
C THR A 490 15.08 31.70 -30.81
N ASN A 491 15.06 32.89 -30.20
CA ASN A 491 15.42 34.12 -30.91
C ASN A 491 16.84 34.08 -31.48
N ALA A 492 17.77 33.36 -30.81
CA ALA A 492 19.16 33.22 -31.22
C ALA A 492 19.35 32.15 -32.31
N ALA A 493 18.47 31.15 -32.36
CA ALA A 493 18.48 30.06 -33.34
C ALA A 493 17.06 29.84 -33.90
N PRO A 494 16.56 30.72 -34.78
CA PRO A 494 15.24 30.57 -35.37
C PRO A 494 15.21 29.42 -36.38
N VAL A 495 14.08 28.71 -36.44
CA VAL A 495 13.83 27.67 -37.44
C VAL A 495 12.88 28.22 -38.50
N THR A 496 13.28 28.18 -39.77
CA THR A 496 12.39 28.57 -40.87
C THR A 496 11.49 27.40 -41.25
N VAL A 497 10.18 27.57 -41.05
CA VAL A 497 9.14 26.66 -41.55
C VAL A 497 8.53 27.19 -42.85
N LYS A 498 7.93 26.33 -43.65
CA LYS A 498 7.24 26.71 -44.89
C LYS A 498 5.74 26.45 -44.74
N VAL A 499 4.91 27.45 -45.01
CA VAL A 499 3.46 27.37 -44.80
C VAL A 499 2.72 27.60 -46.12
N ASP A 500 1.90 26.65 -46.52
CA ASP A 500 0.87 26.83 -47.54
C ASP A 500 -0.36 27.49 -46.89
N LEU A 501 -0.80 28.62 -47.43
CA LEU A 501 -1.92 29.41 -46.93
C LEU A 501 -3.21 29.18 -47.74
N GLY A 502 -3.29 28.04 -48.43
CA GLY A 502 -4.44 27.55 -49.17
C GLY A 502 -4.40 27.79 -50.69
N ASP A 503 -3.27 28.23 -51.24
CA ASP A 503 -3.08 28.49 -52.67
C ASP A 503 -2.06 27.55 -53.34
N GLY A 504 -1.45 26.62 -52.60
CA GLY A 504 -0.41 25.72 -53.09
C GLY A 504 1.00 26.32 -53.02
N ASN A 505 1.16 27.59 -52.62
CA ASN A 505 2.44 28.26 -52.57
C ASN A 505 3.02 28.29 -51.15
N LEU A 506 4.28 27.89 -51.02
CA LEU A 506 4.98 27.85 -49.74
C LEU A 506 5.50 29.23 -49.33
N THR A 507 4.99 29.76 -48.23
CA THR A 507 5.44 31.01 -47.61
C THR A 507 6.42 30.69 -46.47
N PRO A 508 7.69 31.12 -46.52
CA PRO A 508 8.64 30.88 -45.43
C PRO A 508 8.34 31.78 -44.21
N ILE A 509 8.34 31.19 -43.02
CA ILE A 509 8.08 31.87 -41.74
C ILE A 509 9.14 31.45 -40.72
N ALA A 510 9.78 32.42 -40.07
CA ALA A 510 10.79 32.16 -39.04
C ALA A 510 10.15 31.96 -37.66
N ILE A 511 10.27 30.76 -37.09
CA ILE A 511 9.82 30.40 -35.75
C ILE A 511 10.94 30.62 -34.75
N LYS A 512 10.67 31.36 -33.68
CA LYS A 512 11.66 31.84 -32.70
C LYS A 512 11.44 31.30 -31.28
N SER A 513 10.52 30.36 -31.12
CA SER A 513 10.17 29.76 -29.83
C SER A 513 9.63 28.35 -30.05
N ASP A 514 9.92 27.46 -29.12
CA ASP A 514 9.27 26.15 -29.04
C ASP A 514 7.86 26.24 -28.43
N ARG A 515 7.54 27.34 -27.72
CA ARG A 515 6.21 27.62 -27.14
C ARG A 515 5.87 29.11 -27.30
N PRO A 516 5.39 29.54 -28.47
CA PRO A 516 5.09 30.95 -28.71
C PRO A 516 3.89 31.42 -27.88
N ALA A 517 4.08 32.42 -27.00
CA ALA A 517 2.99 32.98 -26.18
C ALA A 517 1.97 33.84 -26.97
N THR A 518 2.33 34.25 -28.19
CA THR A 518 1.47 35.02 -29.10
C THR A 518 1.51 34.39 -30.50
N PRO A 519 0.46 34.56 -31.32
CA PRO A 519 0.44 34.08 -32.71
C PRO A 519 1.67 34.55 -33.48
N ASN A 520 2.44 33.61 -34.02
CA ASN A 520 3.61 33.87 -34.87
C ASN A 520 3.34 33.64 -36.35
N ILE A 521 2.12 33.20 -36.67
CA ILE A 521 1.52 33.22 -38.00
C ILE A 521 0.23 34.05 -37.88
N ASP A 522 0.33 35.34 -38.16
CA ASP A 522 -0.78 36.30 -38.20
C ASP A 522 -0.84 36.89 -39.62
N THR A 523 -1.70 36.31 -40.45
CA THR A 523 -1.78 36.63 -41.88
C THR A 523 -3.20 36.36 -42.41
N GLN A 524 -3.37 36.35 -43.74
CA GLN A 524 -4.63 36.03 -44.40
C GLN A 524 -4.45 34.83 -45.33
N ARG A 525 -5.53 34.06 -45.53
CA ARG A 525 -5.58 32.99 -46.53
C ARG A 525 -5.29 33.54 -47.92
N LYS A 526 -4.52 32.79 -48.70
CA LYS A 526 -4.24 33.10 -50.11
C LYS A 526 -5.16 32.34 -51.07
N GLY A 527 -5.78 31.25 -50.62
CA GLY A 527 -6.74 30.47 -51.38
C GLY A 527 -7.65 29.61 -50.50
N SER A 528 -8.50 28.80 -51.14
CA SER A 528 -9.48 27.92 -50.48
C SER A 528 -8.95 26.52 -50.18
N GLY A 529 -7.70 26.20 -50.53
CA GLY A 529 -7.05 24.94 -50.20
C GLY A 529 -6.68 24.82 -48.72
N ASN A 530 -6.13 23.68 -48.33
CA ASN A 530 -5.73 23.40 -46.95
C ASN A 530 -4.58 24.32 -46.49
N ILE A 531 -4.51 24.56 -45.18
CA ILE A 531 -3.34 25.21 -44.56
C ILE A 531 -2.36 24.09 -44.21
N ILE A 532 -1.14 24.13 -44.75
CA ILE A 532 -0.15 23.06 -44.56
C ILE A 532 1.14 23.65 -44.01
N VAL A 533 1.65 23.09 -42.92
CA VAL A 533 2.95 23.47 -42.33
C VAL A 533 3.97 22.39 -42.64
N TYR A 534 5.05 22.80 -43.31
CA TYR A 534 6.24 21.99 -43.56
C TYR A 534 7.38 22.44 -42.65
N VAL A 535 8.04 21.48 -42.01
CA VAL A 535 9.19 21.70 -41.14
C VAL A 535 10.45 21.10 -41.78
N PRO A 536 11.64 21.68 -41.58
CA PRO A 536 12.87 21.04 -42.01
C PRO A 536 13.02 19.65 -41.38
N GLN A 537 13.78 18.76 -42.03
CA GLN A 537 14.11 17.44 -41.46
C GLN A 537 14.68 17.61 -40.03
N ASP A 538 14.37 16.65 -39.15
CA ASP A 538 14.86 16.59 -37.76
C ASP A 538 14.46 17.80 -36.90
N HIS A 539 13.37 18.48 -37.29
CA HIS A 539 12.71 19.52 -36.49
C HIS A 539 11.27 19.12 -36.19
N TYR A 540 10.84 19.35 -34.95
CA TYR A 540 9.58 18.82 -34.43
C TYR A 540 8.66 19.93 -33.91
N VAL A 541 7.38 19.87 -34.26
CA VAL A 541 6.37 20.81 -33.76
C VAL A 541 6.08 20.53 -32.29
N THR A 542 6.16 21.57 -31.47
CA THR A 542 5.98 21.51 -30.01
C THR A 542 4.76 22.28 -29.53
N ALA A 543 4.25 23.23 -30.32
CA ALA A 543 3.02 23.95 -29.99
C ALA A 543 2.18 24.19 -31.26
N LEU A 544 0.87 24.03 -31.14
CA LEU A 544 -0.10 24.42 -32.16
C LEU A 544 -1.29 25.08 -31.48
N GLU A 545 -1.47 26.38 -31.69
CA GLU A 545 -2.54 27.15 -31.04
C GLU A 545 -3.31 28.00 -32.04
N THR A 546 -4.63 28.04 -31.91
CA THR A 546 -5.53 28.92 -32.65
C THR A 546 -6.82 29.18 -31.87
N ASN A 547 -7.51 30.26 -32.21
CA ASN A 547 -8.80 30.65 -31.67
C ASN A 547 -9.68 31.21 -32.79
N ASN A 548 -10.87 30.65 -32.99
CA ASN A 548 -11.82 31.00 -34.06
C ASN A 548 -11.36 30.71 -35.49
N LEU A 549 -10.38 29.80 -35.67
CA LEU A 549 -10.10 29.24 -37.00
C LEU A 549 -11.01 28.04 -37.20
N SER A 550 -11.91 28.10 -38.19
CA SER A 550 -12.78 26.97 -38.54
C SER A 550 -11.94 25.80 -39.05
N ILE A 551 -12.04 24.62 -38.43
CA ILE A 551 -11.30 23.41 -38.79
C ILE A 551 -12.30 22.27 -39.02
N ASP A 552 -12.33 21.76 -40.24
CA ASP A 552 -13.14 20.58 -40.58
C ASP A 552 -12.43 19.30 -40.18
N ASN A 553 -11.13 19.23 -40.47
CA ASN A 553 -10.28 18.06 -40.22
C ASN A 553 -8.83 18.49 -39.96
N ILE A 554 -8.16 17.75 -39.09
CA ILE A 554 -6.74 17.93 -38.75
C ILE A 554 -6.13 16.58 -38.36
N ASP A 555 -4.96 16.26 -38.91
CA ASP A 555 -4.17 15.07 -38.53
C ASP A 555 -2.99 15.50 -37.66
N LEU A 556 -2.97 15.01 -36.41
CA LEU A 556 -1.93 15.29 -35.42
C LEU A 556 -1.05 14.06 -35.12
N THR A 557 -1.28 12.94 -35.80
CA THR A 557 -0.59 11.66 -35.54
C THR A 557 0.90 11.67 -35.90
N ALA A 558 1.36 12.72 -36.60
CA ALA A 558 2.76 12.96 -36.93
C ALA A 558 3.48 13.88 -35.93
N LEU A 559 2.81 14.31 -34.85
CA LEU A 559 3.34 15.28 -33.89
C LEU A 559 3.57 14.68 -32.48
N PRO A 560 4.43 13.65 -32.32
CA PRO A 560 4.67 13.03 -31.01
C PRO A 560 5.37 13.96 -30.00
N GLN A 561 5.99 15.05 -30.47
CA GLN A 561 6.66 16.06 -29.62
C GLN A 561 5.76 17.25 -29.23
N LEU A 562 4.47 17.20 -29.58
CA LEU A 562 3.53 18.27 -29.29
C LEU A 562 3.32 18.40 -27.76
N ARG A 563 3.63 19.59 -27.22
CA ARG A 563 3.53 19.93 -25.79
C ARG A 563 2.32 20.80 -25.49
N VAL A 564 1.96 21.70 -26.40
CA VAL A 564 0.82 22.60 -26.25
C VAL A 564 -0.11 22.47 -27.45
N LEU A 565 -1.38 22.15 -27.19
CA LEU A 565 -2.43 22.16 -28.20
C LEU A 565 -3.60 23.03 -27.72
N SER A 566 -3.92 24.08 -28.46
CA SER A 566 -5.10 24.91 -28.21
C SER A 566 -5.88 25.12 -29.50
N LEU A 567 -7.02 24.48 -29.69
CA LEU A 567 -7.88 24.64 -30.88
C LEU A 567 -9.27 25.15 -30.46
N ARG A 568 -9.34 26.39 -29.98
CA ARG A 568 -10.58 26.95 -29.42
C ARG A 568 -11.53 27.44 -30.49
N ASN A 569 -12.83 27.21 -30.28
CA ASN A 569 -13.89 27.70 -31.17
C ASN A 569 -13.67 27.31 -32.65
N ALA A 570 -13.15 26.10 -32.89
CA ALA A 570 -12.77 25.65 -34.23
C ALA A 570 -13.89 24.88 -34.94
N GLY A 571 -14.94 24.47 -34.22
CA GLY A 571 -16.04 23.67 -34.76
C GLY A 571 -15.74 22.17 -34.85
N LEU A 572 -14.69 21.70 -34.16
CA LEU A 572 -14.25 20.30 -34.19
C LEU A 572 -15.33 19.36 -33.67
N ARG A 573 -15.56 18.25 -34.38
CA ARG A 573 -16.45 17.15 -33.95
C ARG A 573 -15.70 15.92 -33.45
N ASN A 574 -14.46 15.77 -33.88
CA ASN A 574 -13.54 14.71 -33.45
C ASN A 574 -12.10 15.22 -33.61
N ILE A 575 -11.17 14.56 -32.92
CA ILE A 575 -9.73 14.79 -33.03
C ILE A 575 -9.02 13.53 -32.53
N ASP A 576 -7.98 13.08 -33.26
CA ASP A 576 -7.12 11.99 -32.83
C ASP A 576 -5.90 12.56 -32.10
N LEU A 577 -5.77 12.22 -30.81
CA LEU A 577 -4.65 12.60 -29.95
C LEU A 577 -3.84 11.39 -29.47
N GLY A 578 -4.01 10.21 -30.09
CA GLY A 578 -3.46 8.95 -29.60
C GLY A 578 -1.93 8.93 -29.50
N TYR A 579 -1.24 9.67 -30.37
CA TYR A 579 0.23 9.66 -30.45
C TYR A 579 0.93 10.83 -29.73
N ASN A 580 0.17 11.78 -29.17
CA ASN A 580 0.71 13.03 -28.62
C ASN A 580 0.99 12.91 -27.11
N ASN A 581 1.91 12.03 -26.72
CA ASN A 581 2.21 11.70 -25.32
C ASN A 581 3.09 12.73 -24.58
N LYS A 582 3.57 13.77 -25.30
CA LYS A 582 4.33 14.89 -24.73
C LYS A 582 3.46 16.11 -24.38
N LEU A 583 2.14 16.00 -24.53
CA LEU A 583 1.22 17.08 -24.18
C LEU A 583 1.34 17.44 -22.70
N GLU A 584 1.48 18.74 -22.44
CA GLU A 584 1.47 19.38 -21.13
C GLU A 584 0.21 20.23 -20.96
N LYS A 585 -0.28 20.83 -22.05
CA LYS A 585 -1.50 21.64 -22.08
C LYS A 585 -2.39 21.27 -23.27
N LEU A 586 -3.68 21.07 -22.97
CA LEU A 586 -4.73 20.81 -23.95
C LEU A 586 -5.91 21.76 -23.73
N ASP A 587 -6.24 22.58 -24.73
CA ASP A 587 -7.39 23.47 -24.72
C ASP A 587 -8.24 23.26 -25.99
N LEU A 588 -9.37 22.59 -25.83
CA LEU A 588 -10.34 22.31 -26.89
C LEU A 588 -11.69 22.97 -26.59
N ALA A 589 -11.70 24.08 -25.84
CA ALA A 589 -12.92 24.74 -25.44
C ALA A 589 -13.73 25.30 -26.63
N GLY A 590 -15.06 25.24 -26.54
CA GLY A 590 -15.97 25.84 -27.53
C GLY A 590 -16.08 25.07 -28.84
N ASN A 591 -15.90 23.74 -28.81
CA ASN A 591 -16.04 22.87 -29.99
C ASN A 591 -17.36 22.07 -29.94
N LEU A 592 -17.49 21.09 -30.82
CA LEU A 592 -18.68 20.24 -30.97
C LEU A 592 -18.34 18.77 -30.68
N LEU A 593 -17.37 18.51 -29.81
CA LEU A 593 -16.91 17.16 -29.47
C LEU A 593 -17.98 16.43 -28.67
N THR A 594 -18.38 15.23 -29.09
CA THR A 594 -19.29 14.35 -28.33
C THR A 594 -18.55 13.27 -27.54
N ARG A 595 -17.33 12.95 -27.96
CA ARG A 595 -16.40 12.02 -27.32
C ARG A 595 -14.97 12.51 -27.51
N LEU A 596 -14.09 12.17 -26.58
CA LEU A 596 -12.66 12.40 -26.70
C LEU A 596 -11.90 11.23 -26.09
N THR A 597 -10.99 10.62 -26.84
CA THR A 597 -10.02 9.69 -26.27
C THR A 597 -8.66 10.37 -26.22
N LEU A 598 -8.08 10.42 -25.02
CA LEU A 598 -6.71 10.77 -24.74
C LEU A 598 -5.83 9.53 -24.63
N LYS A 599 -6.43 8.34 -24.77
CA LYS A 599 -5.70 7.08 -24.76
C LYS A 599 -4.83 6.95 -25.98
N GLY A 600 -3.64 6.40 -25.75
CA GLY A 600 -2.77 6.01 -26.84
C GLY A 600 -3.03 4.58 -27.30
N PRO A 601 -2.48 4.18 -28.45
CA PRO A 601 -2.59 2.81 -28.95
C PRO A 601 -1.83 1.77 -28.09
N SER A 602 -0.97 2.23 -27.18
CA SER A 602 -0.24 1.43 -26.18
C SER A 602 0.11 2.31 -24.97
N SER A 603 0.56 1.68 -23.89
CA SER A 603 0.99 2.37 -22.65
C SER A 603 2.17 3.34 -22.87
N TYR A 604 2.95 3.16 -23.93
CA TYR A 604 4.00 4.10 -24.33
C TYR A 604 3.46 5.53 -24.54
N PHE A 605 2.19 5.64 -24.93
CA PHE A 605 1.58 6.90 -25.31
C PHE A 605 0.70 7.54 -24.22
N TYR A 606 0.80 7.06 -22.97
CA TYR A 606 0.19 7.72 -21.82
C TYR A 606 0.67 9.17 -21.70
N LYS A 607 -0.26 10.08 -21.39
CA LYS A 607 0.00 11.53 -21.33
C LYS A 607 0.36 11.97 -19.92
N SER A 608 1.33 11.30 -19.31
CA SER A 608 1.77 11.56 -17.91
C SER A 608 2.44 12.93 -17.71
N LEU A 609 2.53 13.78 -18.74
CA LEU A 609 2.99 15.17 -18.65
C LEU A 609 1.84 16.19 -18.69
N LEU A 610 0.60 15.76 -18.94
CA LEU A 610 -0.54 16.65 -19.18
C LEU A 610 -1.05 17.24 -17.86
N THR A 611 -0.75 18.52 -17.62
CA THR A 611 -1.10 19.23 -16.38
C THR A 611 -2.37 20.05 -16.49
N ASP A 612 -2.65 20.60 -17.68
CA ASP A 612 -3.71 21.58 -17.90
C ASP A 612 -4.66 21.14 -19.01
N ILE A 613 -5.92 20.88 -18.66
CA ILE A 613 -6.94 20.38 -19.56
C ILE A 613 -8.17 21.29 -19.52
N ASN A 614 -8.55 21.85 -20.67
CA ASN A 614 -9.79 22.59 -20.85
C ASN A 614 -10.60 21.99 -22.01
N LEU A 615 -11.71 21.34 -21.66
CA LEU A 615 -12.68 20.72 -22.56
C LEU A 615 -14.06 21.38 -22.45
N SER A 616 -14.13 22.57 -21.85
CA SER A 616 -15.41 23.25 -21.59
C SER A 616 -16.17 23.60 -22.87
N ASN A 617 -17.49 23.76 -22.74
CA ASN A 617 -18.37 24.20 -23.84
C ASN A 617 -18.26 23.28 -25.07
N ASN A 618 -18.53 21.99 -24.85
CA ASN A 618 -18.57 20.95 -25.87
C ASN A 618 -19.89 20.16 -25.74
N GLN A 619 -19.95 18.93 -26.27
CA GLN A 619 -21.09 18.03 -26.15
C GLN A 619 -20.68 16.67 -25.58
N LEU A 620 -19.59 16.61 -24.79
CA LEU A 620 -18.98 15.38 -24.34
C LEU A 620 -19.92 14.59 -23.44
N GLU A 621 -20.18 13.34 -23.81
CA GLU A 621 -20.90 12.36 -22.99
C GLU A 621 -19.92 11.41 -22.27
N ASN A 622 -18.72 11.28 -22.83
CA ASN A 622 -17.61 10.52 -22.27
C ASN A 622 -16.28 11.13 -22.71
N TYR A 623 -15.26 10.84 -21.90
CA TYR A 623 -13.87 10.92 -22.32
C TYR A 623 -13.14 9.67 -21.83
N GLU A 624 -12.01 9.36 -22.45
CA GLU A 624 -11.12 8.27 -22.02
C GLU A 624 -9.72 8.83 -21.77
N PHE A 625 -9.15 8.55 -20.61
CA PHE A 625 -7.80 8.96 -20.23
C PHE A 625 -7.18 7.88 -19.33
N ASP A 626 -5.88 7.62 -19.47
CA ASP A 626 -5.20 6.51 -18.80
C ASP A 626 -4.59 6.86 -17.43
N ASP A 627 -4.29 8.13 -17.15
CA ASP A 627 -3.53 8.58 -15.97
C ASP A 627 -3.82 10.07 -15.66
N PHE A 628 -4.39 10.36 -14.49
CA PHE A 628 -4.67 11.75 -14.03
C PHE A 628 -3.61 12.30 -13.08
N TYR A 629 -2.56 11.53 -12.74
CA TYR A 629 -1.61 11.88 -11.70
C TYR A 629 -0.97 13.25 -11.87
N ALA A 630 -0.64 13.65 -13.11
CA ALA A 630 0.00 14.94 -13.40
C ALA A 630 -0.98 16.13 -13.47
N VAL A 631 -2.28 15.88 -13.59
CA VAL A 631 -3.28 16.92 -13.86
C VAL A 631 -3.43 17.85 -12.65
N ARG A 632 -3.32 19.16 -12.90
CA ARG A 632 -3.48 20.21 -11.88
C ARG A 632 -4.75 21.03 -12.09
N ASN A 633 -5.09 21.29 -13.35
CA ASN A 633 -6.25 22.08 -13.73
C ASN A 633 -7.10 21.31 -14.74
N PHE A 634 -8.35 21.03 -14.38
CA PHE A 634 -9.28 20.36 -15.25
C PHE A 634 -10.62 21.08 -15.35
N ASP A 635 -10.97 21.55 -16.54
CA ASP A 635 -12.27 22.13 -16.86
C ASP A 635 -13.00 21.26 -17.90
N ILE A 636 -14.13 20.68 -17.52
CA ILE A 636 -15.04 19.93 -18.39
C ILE A 636 -16.47 20.48 -18.29
N SER A 637 -16.61 21.74 -17.89
CA SER A 637 -17.91 22.41 -17.73
C SER A 637 -18.70 22.54 -19.04
N HIS A 638 -20.02 22.66 -18.95
CA HIS A 638 -20.92 22.80 -20.10
C HIS A 638 -20.74 21.66 -21.12
N ASN A 639 -20.99 20.45 -20.65
CA ASN A 639 -20.97 19.20 -21.43
C ASN A 639 -22.20 18.35 -21.09
N LYS A 640 -22.18 17.05 -21.43
CA LYS A 640 -23.24 16.07 -21.13
C LYS A 640 -22.71 14.91 -20.27
N MET A 641 -21.69 15.18 -19.46
CA MET A 641 -20.99 14.16 -18.67
C MET A 641 -21.85 13.72 -17.48
N THR A 642 -21.84 12.42 -17.18
CA THR A 642 -22.55 11.85 -16.00
C THR A 642 -21.64 11.10 -15.05
N LYS A 643 -20.39 10.83 -15.46
CA LYS A 643 -19.38 10.10 -14.69
C LYS A 643 -18.01 10.74 -14.90
N LEU A 644 -17.27 10.88 -13.82
CA LEU A 644 -15.92 11.42 -13.80
C LEU A 644 -15.04 10.42 -13.07
N ASP A 645 -13.94 10.00 -13.70
CA ASP A 645 -12.88 9.26 -13.02
C ASP A 645 -11.70 10.21 -12.81
N VAL A 646 -11.38 10.45 -11.55
CA VAL A 646 -10.24 11.25 -11.06
C VAL A 646 -9.63 10.55 -9.85
N SER A 647 -9.66 9.21 -9.87
CA SER A 647 -9.30 8.38 -8.72
C SER A 647 -7.80 8.42 -8.38
N ASP A 648 -6.95 8.89 -9.29
CA ASP A 648 -5.50 9.03 -9.17
C ASP A 648 -5.04 10.49 -9.32
N ALA A 649 -5.95 11.46 -9.12
CA ALA A 649 -5.69 12.89 -9.34
C ALA A 649 -4.98 13.59 -8.16
N ASP A 650 -3.87 13.01 -7.69
CA ASP A 650 -3.07 13.42 -6.52
C ASP A 650 -2.59 14.89 -6.58
N ASN A 651 -2.39 15.42 -7.78
CA ASN A 651 -1.89 16.77 -8.01
C ASN A 651 -2.98 17.80 -8.39
N LEU A 652 -4.25 17.42 -8.34
CA LEU A 652 -5.37 18.26 -8.77
C LEU A 652 -5.55 19.46 -7.82
N ARG A 653 -5.52 20.68 -8.37
CA ARG A 653 -5.69 21.95 -7.64
C ARG A 653 -7.00 22.66 -7.97
N SER A 654 -7.44 22.56 -9.23
CA SER A 654 -8.65 23.21 -9.71
C SER A 654 -9.48 22.26 -10.58
N LEU A 655 -10.75 22.10 -10.23
CA LEU A 655 -11.71 21.28 -10.96
C LEU A 655 -12.99 22.07 -11.25
N ASN A 656 -13.39 22.12 -12.52
CA ASN A 656 -14.66 22.68 -12.95
C ASN A 656 -15.46 21.66 -13.76
N ILE A 657 -16.54 21.18 -13.16
CA ILE A 657 -17.46 20.18 -13.74
C ILE A 657 -18.87 20.74 -13.92
N SER A 658 -19.03 22.06 -13.78
CA SER A 658 -20.34 22.69 -13.75
C SER A 658 -21.15 22.48 -15.04
N ASN A 659 -22.48 22.50 -14.94
CA ASN A 659 -23.39 22.35 -16.08
C ASN A 659 -23.18 21.03 -16.83
N ASN A 660 -23.37 19.92 -16.11
CA ASN A 660 -23.31 18.54 -16.57
C ASN A 660 -24.44 17.72 -15.89
N GLY A 661 -24.33 16.39 -15.86
CA GLY A 661 -25.29 15.47 -15.21
C GLY A 661 -24.63 14.52 -14.20
N PHE A 662 -23.60 14.95 -13.45
CA PHE A 662 -22.94 14.11 -12.45
C PHE A 662 -23.85 13.86 -11.24
N THR A 663 -23.94 12.61 -10.79
CA THR A 663 -24.79 12.22 -9.63
C THR A 663 -24.01 12.00 -8.34
N ARG A 664 -22.70 11.79 -8.46
CA ARG A 664 -21.77 11.53 -7.37
C ARG A 664 -20.36 11.96 -7.74
N LEU A 665 -19.61 12.52 -6.79
CA LEU A 665 -18.21 12.89 -6.97
C LEU A 665 -17.34 12.40 -5.80
N LEU A 666 -16.29 11.63 -6.10
CA LEU A 666 -15.31 11.16 -5.10
C LEU A 666 -13.94 11.71 -5.45
N LEU A 667 -13.34 12.45 -4.53
CA LEU A 667 -12.03 13.11 -4.70
C LEU A 667 -11.05 12.60 -3.64
N ASN A 668 -11.07 11.29 -3.37
CA ASN A 668 -10.34 10.69 -2.24
C ASN A 668 -8.82 10.94 -2.28
N HIS A 669 -8.28 11.25 -3.45
CA HIS A 669 -6.86 11.49 -3.72
C HIS A 669 -6.62 12.91 -4.22
N SER A 670 -7.40 13.90 -3.77
CA SER A 670 -7.23 15.30 -4.17
C SER A 670 -6.94 16.20 -2.97
N GLU A 671 -5.96 15.82 -2.16
CA GLU A 671 -5.53 16.52 -0.96
C GLU A 671 -4.95 17.92 -1.25
N LEU A 672 -4.61 18.20 -2.50
CA LEU A 672 -4.12 19.50 -2.96
C LEU A 672 -5.21 20.38 -3.61
N LEU A 673 -6.48 19.96 -3.56
CA LEU A 673 -7.58 20.70 -4.20
C LEU A 673 -7.85 22.03 -3.49
N GLU A 674 -7.78 23.12 -4.26
CA GLU A 674 -7.98 24.50 -3.80
C GLU A 674 -9.33 25.06 -4.27
N ARG A 675 -9.78 24.66 -5.48
CA ARG A 675 -10.98 25.22 -6.12
C ARG A 675 -11.83 24.13 -6.77
N LEU A 676 -13.13 24.12 -6.43
CA LEU A 676 -14.12 23.26 -7.06
C LEU A 676 -15.38 24.04 -7.46
N ASP A 677 -15.73 23.98 -8.76
CA ASP A 677 -17.07 24.33 -9.24
C ASP A 677 -17.79 23.08 -9.75
N ALA A 678 -18.78 22.64 -8.98
CA ALA A 678 -19.62 21.50 -9.25
C ALA A 678 -21.09 21.89 -9.46
N SER A 679 -21.35 23.16 -9.76
CA SER A 679 -22.72 23.68 -9.86
C SER A 679 -23.52 23.10 -11.04
N ASN A 680 -24.85 23.12 -10.94
CA ASN A 680 -25.76 22.68 -12.00
C ASN A 680 -25.47 21.25 -12.49
N ASN A 681 -25.64 20.30 -11.59
CA ASN A 681 -25.45 18.86 -11.81
C ASN A 681 -26.58 18.09 -11.08
N GLU A 682 -26.42 16.78 -10.88
CA GLU A 682 -27.37 15.93 -10.16
C GLU A 682 -26.75 15.34 -8.86
N LEU A 683 -25.73 15.99 -8.29
CA LEU A 683 -24.91 15.43 -7.21
C LEU A 683 -25.72 15.23 -5.94
N THR A 684 -25.65 14.03 -5.37
CA THR A 684 -26.20 13.67 -4.05
C THR A 684 -25.10 13.42 -3.01
N GLU A 685 -23.87 13.24 -3.46
CA GLU A 685 -22.71 13.01 -2.62
C GLU A 685 -21.48 13.64 -3.25
N ILE A 686 -20.71 14.33 -2.42
CA ILE A 686 -19.35 14.75 -2.72
C ILE A 686 -18.44 14.41 -1.55
N LYS A 687 -17.31 13.76 -1.83
CA LYS A 687 -16.24 13.52 -0.85
C LYS A 687 -14.98 14.27 -1.24
N ILE A 688 -14.62 15.25 -0.42
CA ILE A 688 -13.37 16.02 -0.51
C ILE A 688 -12.51 15.67 0.71
N PRO A 689 -11.19 15.45 0.56
CA PRO A 689 -10.30 15.16 1.69
C PRO A 689 -10.35 16.29 2.73
N PRO A 690 -10.47 16.00 4.03
CA PRO A 690 -10.57 17.03 5.07
C PRO A 690 -9.34 17.95 5.15
N VAL A 691 -8.19 17.49 4.65
CA VAL A 691 -6.91 18.22 4.62
C VAL A 691 -6.77 19.15 3.41
N ALA A 692 -7.71 19.09 2.45
CA ALA A 692 -7.64 19.89 1.24
C ALA A 692 -7.64 21.39 1.55
N PRO A 693 -6.72 22.19 0.99
CA PRO A 693 -6.61 23.64 1.22
C PRO A 693 -7.69 24.41 0.43
N MET A 694 -8.96 24.07 0.64
CA MET A 694 -10.09 24.63 -0.08
C MET A 694 -10.19 26.15 0.10
N ALA A 695 -10.24 26.87 -1.01
CA ALA A 695 -10.44 28.32 -1.10
C ALA A 695 -11.76 28.69 -1.80
N TYR A 696 -12.38 27.77 -2.53
CA TYR A 696 -13.66 27.98 -3.21
C TYR A 696 -14.41 26.67 -3.48
N LEU A 697 -15.69 26.63 -3.13
CA LEU A 697 -16.59 25.50 -3.34
C LEU A 697 -17.97 25.95 -3.80
N ASN A 698 -18.35 25.59 -5.03
CA ASN A 698 -19.70 25.80 -5.54
C ASN A 698 -20.39 24.46 -5.82
N VAL A 699 -21.47 24.19 -5.09
CA VAL A 699 -22.31 22.99 -5.20
C VAL A 699 -23.78 23.32 -5.45
N SER A 700 -24.11 24.57 -5.80
CA SER A 700 -25.48 24.98 -6.14
C SER A 700 -26.05 24.22 -7.34
N GLY A 701 -27.38 24.10 -7.43
CA GLY A 701 -28.07 23.41 -8.51
C GLY A 701 -27.80 21.90 -8.57
N ASN A 702 -27.76 21.23 -7.42
CA ASN A 702 -27.55 19.78 -7.29
C ASN A 702 -28.70 19.13 -6.49
N ASN A 703 -28.53 17.87 -6.06
CA ASN A 703 -29.47 17.13 -5.23
C ASN A 703 -29.00 16.99 -3.76
N PHE A 704 -28.19 17.94 -3.26
CA PHE A 704 -27.82 17.95 -1.84
C PHE A 704 -29.01 18.36 -0.97
N THR A 705 -29.09 17.74 0.20
CA THR A 705 -30.08 17.98 1.23
C THR A 705 -29.40 18.61 2.46
N LEU A 706 -30.18 19.02 3.46
CA LEU A 706 -29.61 19.54 4.71
C LEU A 706 -28.73 18.51 5.43
N ALA A 707 -29.09 17.22 5.31
CA ALA A 707 -28.42 16.09 5.94
C ALA A 707 -27.04 15.77 5.35
N ASN A 708 -26.88 15.91 4.04
CA ASN A 708 -25.69 15.48 3.31
C ASN A 708 -24.92 16.63 2.64
N MET A 709 -25.25 17.88 2.98
CA MET A 709 -24.51 19.04 2.50
C MET A 709 -23.01 18.91 2.84
N PRO A 710 -22.10 19.16 1.89
CA PRO A 710 -20.67 19.09 2.16
C PRO A 710 -20.23 20.06 3.26
N LYS A 711 -19.09 19.73 3.88
CA LYS A 711 -18.43 20.65 4.81
C LYS A 711 -18.11 21.97 4.12
N ASP A 712 -18.21 23.05 4.88
CA ASP A 712 -17.93 24.42 4.43
C ASP A 712 -16.44 24.73 4.41
N PHE A 713 -15.58 23.88 4.99
CA PHE A 713 -14.13 24.11 5.10
C PHE A 713 -13.76 25.44 5.78
N GLY A 714 -14.66 26.01 6.58
CA GLY A 714 -14.49 27.34 7.17
C GLY A 714 -14.55 28.51 6.18
N LEU A 715 -15.05 28.27 4.96
CA LEU A 715 -15.21 29.29 3.92
C LEU A 715 -16.30 30.31 4.27
N GLU A 716 -16.12 31.55 3.82
CA GLU A 716 -17.14 32.59 3.91
C GLU A 716 -18.27 32.38 2.88
N ASN A 717 -19.41 33.07 3.06
CA ASN A 717 -20.65 32.81 2.30
C ASN A 717 -20.52 32.99 0.78
N ASP A 718 -19.59 33.81 0.28
CA ASP A 718 -19.35 34.02 -1.15
C ASP A 718 -18.41 32.95 -1.77
N GLN A 719 -17.67 32.23 -0.91
CA GLN A 719 -16.75 31.17 -1.29
C GLN A 719 -17.38 29.78 -1.18
N PHE A 720 -18.44 29.63 -0.38
CA PHE A 720 -19.25 28.41 -0.30
C PHE A 720 -20.68 28.62 -0.85
N VAL A 721 -20.88 28.28 -2.12
CA VAL A 721 -22.15 28.51 -2.84
C VAL A 721 -22.94 27.21 -2.92
N TYR A 722 -24.06 27.10 -2.19
CA TYR A 722 -24.84 25.85 -2.06
C TYR A 722 -26.33 25.98 -2.37
N ALA A 723 -26.85 27.16 -2.72
CA ALA A 723 -28.27 27.36 -3.03
C ALA A 723 -28.47 28.02 -4.41
N PRO A 724 -29.52 27.66 -5.16
CA PRO A 724 -30.57 26.67 -4.86
C PRO A 724 -30.08 25.21 -4.93
N GLN A 725 -30.91 24.26 -4.51
CA GLN A 725 -30.79 22.82 -4.79
C GLN A 725 -32.10 22.35 -5.47
N HIS A 726 -32.05 21.19 -6.13
CA HIS A 726 -33.24 20.50 -6.63
C HIS A 726 -34.18 20.11 -5.48
N VAL A 727 -35.46 19.92 -5.82
CA VAL A 727 -36.47 19.52 -4.84
C VAL A 727 -36.23 18.08 -4.35
N LEU A 728 -36.43 17.82 -3.06
CA LEU A 728 -36.29 16.49 -2.47
C LEU A 728 -37.43 15.57 -2.92
N GLU A 729 -37.12 14.53 -3.68
CA GLU A 729 -38.12 13.53 -4.10
C GLU A 729 -38.64 12.72 -2.91
N ILE A 730 -39.97 12.71 -2.73
CA ILE A 730 -40.69 11.88 -1.76
C ILE A 730 -41.77 11.05 -2.47
N SER A 731 -42.33 10.06 -1.78
CA SER A 731 -43.36 9.16 -2.31
C SER A 731 -44.58 9.92 -2.84
N ALA A 732 -45.11 9.48 -3.99
CA ALA A 732 -46.32 10.06 -4.57
C ALA A 732 -47.57 9.82 -3.70
N SER A 733 -47.58 8.76 -2.89
CA SER A 733 -48.57 8.52 -1.84
C SER A 733 -47.97 7.81 -0.62
N SER A 734 -48.44 8.16 0.59
CA SER A 734 -48.00 7.53 1.85
C SER A 734 -48.93 7.88 3.04
N PRO A 735 -49.07 7.04 4.08
CA PRO A 735 -49.75 7.41 5.33
C PRO A 735 -49.00 8.46 6.17
N GLY A 736 -47.72 8.69 5.86
CA GLY A 736 -46.86 9.67 6.51
C GLY A 736 -45.53 9.77 5.77
N ILE A 737 -44.76 10.84 5.98
CA ILE A 737 -43.44 10.98 5.38
C ILE A 737 -42.42 11.18 6.49
N ASP A 738 -41.39 10.35 6.47
CA ASP A 738 -40.27 10.46 7.38
C ASP A 738 -39.17 11.34 6.76
N LEU A 739 -39.06 12.59 7.22
CA LEU A 739 -37.97 13.51 6.86
C LEU A 739 -36.95 13.65 8.01
N SER A 740 -36.87 12.66 8.92
CA SER A 740 -35.99 12.72 10.09
C SER A 740 -34.51 12.79 9.73
N GLU A 741 -34.09 12.23 8.60
CA GLU A 741 -32.72 12.43 8.10
C GLU A 741 -32.40 13.93 7.89
N GLN A 742 -33.40 14.74 7.54
CA GLN A 742 -33.24 16.18 7.33
C GLN A 742 -33.30 16.96 8.65
N PHE A 743 -33.58 16.30 9.79
CA PHE A 743 -33.63 16.93 11.12
C PHE A 743 -32.21 17.01 11.68
N ILE A 744 -31.44 17.97 11.17
CA ILE A 744 -30.09 18.21 11.63
C ILE A 744 -30.08 19.17 12.82
N THR A 745 -29.07 19.03 13.67
CA THR A 745 -28.74 20.01 14.72
C THR A 745 -27.36 20.58 14.43
N LYS A 746 -27.27 21.87 14.07
CA LYS A 746 -25.98 22.57 13.84
C LYS A 746 -26.00 23.91 14.55
N ASN A 747 -24.96 24.20 15.35
CA ASN A 747 -24.82 25.42 16.16
C ASN A 747 -26.02 25.69 17.09
N GLY A 748 -26.59 24.63 17.69
CA GLY A 748 -27.71 24.72 18.63
C GLY A 748 -29.09 24.99 18.00
N ALA A 749 -29.17 25.14 16.68
CA ALA A 749 -30.43 25.24 15.93
C ALA A 749 -30.81 23.90 15.29
N THR A 750 -32.11 23.66 15.11
CA THR A 750 -32.66 22.49 14.43
C THR A 750 -33.42 22.86 13.17
N THR A 751 -33.55 21.92 12.24
CA THR A 751 -34.35 22.10 11.01
C THR A 751 -35.80 22.47 11.33
N GLN A 752 -36.32 23.44 10.58
CA GLN A 752 -37.71 23.86 10.65
C GLN A 752 -38.48 23.34 9.43
N TYR A 753 -39.66 22.75 9.67
CA TYR A 753 -40.51 22.15 8.63
C TYR A 753 -41.84 22.89 8.52
N VAL A 754 -42.30 23.11 7.28
CA VAL A 754 -43.63 23.69 7.02
C VAL A 754 -44.32 22.91 5.91
N TRP A 755 -45.36 22.14 6.24
CA TRP A 755 -46.21 21.49 5.24
C TRP A 755 -47.20 22.48 4.62
N LYS A 756 -47.33 22.42 3.30
CA LYS A 756 -48.20 23.28 2.49
C LYS A 756 -48.98 22.46 1.46
N LYS A 757 -50.16 22.94 1.09
CA LYS A 757 -50.90 22.48 -0.09
C LYS A 757 -50.18 22.93 -1.35
N GLU A 758 -50.50 22.30 -2.49
CA GLU A 758 -49.97 22.66 -3.82
C GLU A 758 -50.08 24.17 -4.15
N ASN A 759 -51.12 24.86 -3.67
CA ASN A 759 -51.33 26.30 -3.85
C ASN A 759 -50.49 27.20 -2.90
N GLY A 760 -49.65 26.62 -2.03
CA GLY A 760 -48.80 27.33 -1.06
C GLY A 760 -49.44 27.61 0.30
N GLU A 761 -50.71 27.25 0.52
CA GLU A 761 -51.40 27.41 1.80
C GLU A 761 -50.81 26.47 2.87
N LYS A 762 -50.50 26.99 4.07
CA LYS A 762 -49.91 26.20 5.17
C LYS A 762 -50.93 25.25 5.81
N LEU A 763 -50.52 24.03 6.11
CA LEU A 763 -51.30 23.06 6.89
C LEU A 763 -51.13 23.27 8.39
N LYS A 764 -52.09 22.77 9.17
CA LYS A 764 -52.11 22.92 10.63
C LYS A 764 -51.65 21.64 11.34
N GLU A 765 -50.53 21.73 12.07
CA GLU A 765 -50.04 20.66 12.95
C GLU A 765 -51.07 20.34 14.04
N GLY A 766 -51.22 19.05 14.35
CA GLY A 766 -52.20 18.50 15.29
C GLY A 766 -53.61 18.33 14.72
N THR A 767 -53.91 18.91 13.55
CA THR A 767 -55.20 18.74 12.84
C THR A 767 -55.03 18.00 11.52
N ASP A 768 -54.12 18.47 10.66
CA ASP A 768 -53.89 17.86 9.34
C ASP A 768 -52.80 16.80 9.36
N TYR A 769 -51.79 16.99 10.22
CA TYR A 769 -50.67 16.08 10.42
C TYR A 769 -50.09 16.23 11.83
N THR A 770 -49.33 15.24 12.29
CA THR A 770 -48.40 15.38 13.43
C THR A 770 -46.97 15.27 12.91
N ILE A 771 -46.02 16.00 13.48
CA ILE A 771 -44.59 15.85 13.14
C ILE A 771 -43.76 15.74 14.42
N LYS A 772 -42.77 14.86 14.43
CA LYS A 772 -41.75 14.78 15.48
C LYS A 772 -40.40 14.51 14.83
N ASP A 773 -39.43 15.39 15.07
CA ASP A 773 -38.05 15.25 14.58
C ASP A 773 -37.99 14.93 13.07
N GLY A 774 -38.87 15.58 12.27
CA GLY A 774 -38.99 15.35 10.81
C GLY A 774 -39.95 14.23 10.40
N ALA A 775 -40.33 13.31 11.28
CA ALA A 775 -41.26 12.23 10.99
C ALA A 775 -42.72 12.69 11.08
N SER A 776 -43.40 12.76 9.93
CA SER A 776 -44.78 13.25 9.82
C SER A 776 -45.78 12.11 9.62
N LYS A 777 -46.92 12.16 10.32
CA LYS A 777 -48.10 11.31 10.09
C LYS A 777 -49.27 12.16 9.60
N PHE A 778 -49.91 11.76 8.52
CA PHE A 778 -51.04 12.50 7.98
C PHE A 778 -52.35 12.07 8.66
N LEU A 779 -53.07 13.03 9.24
CA LEU A 779 -54.34 12.82 9.94
C LEU A 779 -55.54 13.09 9.03
N ASN A 780 -55.41 14.09 8.15
CA ASN A 780 -56.46 14.48 7.23
C ASN A 780 -56.12 13.99 5.81
N LEU A 781 -56.70 12.88 5.40
CA LEU A 781 -56.43 12.27 4.09
C LEU A 781 -57.09 13.03 2.91
N SER A 782 -57.96 14.00 3.22
CA SER A 782 -58.74 14.77 2.24
C SER A 782 -58.12 16.13 1.86
N VAL A 783 -56.91 16.44 2.33
CA VAL A 783 -56.21 17.73 2.08
C VAL A 783 -55.70 17.90 0.63
N GLY A 784 -55.84 16.88 -0.21
CA GLY A 784 -55.25 16.83 -1.55
C GLY A 784 -53.73 16.60 -1.49
N LYS A 785 -53.02 17.04 -2.52
CA LYS A 785 -51.56 16.91 -2.60
C LYS A 785 -50.84 17.99 -1.81
N ILE A 786 -49.80 17.60 -1.09
CA ILE A 786 -49.06 18.47 -0.15
C ILE A 786 -47.55 18.33 -0.33
N TYR A 787 -46.76 19.35 0.05
CA TYR A 787 -45.30 19.34 0.07
C TYR A 787 -44.75 20.00 1.35
N CYS A 788 -43.48 19.77 1.66
CA CYS A 788 -42.82 20.35 2.83
C CYS A 788 -41.72 21.33 2.41
N GLU A 789 -41.66 22.51 3.03
CA GLU A 789 -40.50 23.41 2.98
C GLU A 789 -39.62 23.21 4.23
N MET A 790 -38.30 23.29 4.04
CA MET A 790 -37.30 23.10 5.09
C MET A 790 -36.34 24.29 5.13
N THR A 791 -36.05 24.80 6.34
CA THR A 791 -35.07 25.87 6.56
C THR A 791 -34.17 25.58 7.76
N HIS A 792 -32.95 26.11 7.76
CA HIS A 792 -31.99 25.94 8.85
C HIS A 792 -31.05 27.14 8.97
N ALA A 793 -30.76 27.60 10.20
CA ALA A 793 -29.95 28.81 10.45
C ALA A 793 -28.50 28.71 9.93
N ALA A 794 -27.92 27.51 9.95
CA ALA A 794 -26.59 27.24 9.39
C ALA A 794 -26.53 27.26 7.84
N TYR A 795 -27.67 27.31 7.15
CA TYR A 795 -27.76 27.40 5.70
C TYR A 795 -28.63 28.59 5.27
N PRO A 796 -28.22 29.84 5.59
CA PRO A 796 -29.04 31.04 5.43
C PRO A 796 -29.39 31.38 3.96
N ALA A 797 -28.75 30.75 2.97
CA ALA A 797 -29.07 30.96 1.56
C ALA A 797 -30.37 30.27 1.11
N PHE A 798 -30.88 29.27 1.86
CA PHE A 798 -32.17 28.61 1.59
C PHE A 798 -33.36 29.47 2.06
N LYS A 799 -33.64 30.54 1.33
CA LYS A 799 -34.73 31.49 1.61
C LYS A 799 -35.37 32.00 0.32
N GLY A 800 -36.60 32.49 0.41
CA GLY A 800 -37.32 33.04 -0.75
C GLY A 800 -37.48 31.99 -1.85
N GLU A 801 -37.10 32.33 -3.07
CA GLU A 801 -37.17 31.42 -4.23
C GLU A 801 -36.21 30.22 -4.13
N ASN A 802 -35.16 30.33 -3.31
CA ASN A 802 -34.17 29.27 -3.10
C ASN A 802 -34.53 28.30 -1.97
N VAL A 803 -35.72 28.40 -1.35
CA VAL A 803 -36.08 27.53 -0.20
C VAL A 803 -36.03 26.04 -0.58
N PHE A 804 -35.41 25.22 0.27
CA PHE A 804 -35.32 23.77 0.06
C PHE A 804 -36.67 23.11 0.38
N LYS A 805 -37.19 22.30 -0.55
CA LYS A 805 -38.57 21.76 -0.47
C LYS A 805 -38.70 20.37 -1.09
N THR A 806 -39.75 19.64 -0.73
CA THR A 806 -40.06 18.30 -1.29
C THR A 806 -40.90 18.37 -2.57
N THR A 807 -41.03 17.24 -3.28
CA THR A 807 -42.12 17.00 -4.24
C THR A 807 -43.48 16.87 -3.53
N LEU A 808 -44.57 16.74 -4.31
CA LEU A 808 -45.94 16.55 -3.81
C LEU A 808 -46.22 15.08 -3.42
N VAL A 809 -46.90 14.87 -2.29
CA VAL A 809 -47.39 13.55 -1.81
C VAL A 809 -48.91 13.56 -1.61
N GLN A 810 -49.58 12.44 -1.89
CA GLN A 810 -50.98 12.15 -1.58
C GLN A 810 -51.10 11.29 -0.29
N PRO A 811 -51.70 11.80 0.80
CA PRO A 811 -51.97 10.99 1.99
C PRO A 811 -52.87 9.75 1.74
N ILE A 812 -52.55 8.58 2.32
CA ILE A 812 -53.30 7.30 2.23
C ILE A 812 -53.39 6.53 3.57
N ASP A 813 -54.11 5.39 3.62
CA ASP A 813 -54.17 4.48 4.79
C ASP A 813 -52.93 3.53 4.93
N MET A 814 -52.82 2.83 6.07
CA MET A 814 -51.70 1.91 6.39
C MET A 814 -51.68 0.60 5.55
N PRO A 815 -50.51 0.14 5.05
CA PRO A 815 -50.36 -1.13 4.31
C PRO A 815 -50.70 -2.40 5.11
N LYS A 816 -51.24 -3.44 4.45
CA LYS A 816 -51.74 -4.67 5.13
C LYS A 816 -51.22 -6.03 4.62
N TYR A 817 -50.53 -6.11 3.48
CA TYR A 817 -50.09 -7.39 2.89
C TYR A 817 -48.64 -7.73 3.30
N GLU A 818 -48.39 -8.88 3.93
CA GLU A 818 -47.07 -9.28 4.47
C GLU A 818 -46.34 -10.27 3.55
N LEU A 819 -45.10 -9.95 3.18
CA LEU A 819 -44.22 -10.78 2.32
C LEU A 819 -43.25 -11.66 3.11
N ALA A 820 -42.79 -11.17 4.26
CA ALA A 820 -41.87 -11.88 5.15
C ALA A 820 -41.98 -11.30 6.56
N SER A 821 -41.56 -12.08 7.55
CA SER A 821 -41.36 -11.57 8.91
C SER A 821 -40.21 -12.27 9.63
N PHE A 822 -39.62 -11.56 10.58
CA PHE A 822 -38.57 -12.10 11.43
C PHE A 822 -38.50 -11.37 12.77
N THR A 823 -37.95 -12.02 13.79
CA THR A 823 -37.69 -11.39 15.10
C THR A 823 -36.23 -11.00 15.21
N THR A 824 -35.96 -9.72 15.46
CA THR A 824 -34.62 -9.22 15.78
C THR A 824 -34.29 -9.55 17.23
N LEU A 825 -33.13 -10.16 17.49
CA LEU A 825 -32.72 -10.59 18.84
C LEU A 825 -31.86 -9.53 19.55
N ASN A 826 -31.18 -8.68 18.80
CA ASN A 826 -30.35 -7.59 19.32
C ASN A 826 -30.79 -6.24 18.75
N ALA A 827 -30.51 -5.17 19.49
CA ALA A 827 -30.61 -3.82 18.97
C ALA A 827 -29.35 -3.52 18.13
N THR A 828 -29.52 -2.87 16.98
CA THR A 828 -28.42 -2.45 16.12
C THR A 828 -28.87 -1.32 15.21
N ASP A 829 -28.00 -0.34 14.98
CA ASP A 829 -28.24 0.79 14.08
C ASP A 829 -27.68 0.54 12.67
N SER A 830 -27.24 -0.69 12.39
CA SER A 830 -26.47 -1.04 11.19
C SER A 830 -27.00 -2.29 10.48
N VAL A 831 -28.33 -2.43 10.39
CA VAL A 831 -28.93 -3.46 9.55
C VAL A 831 -28.73 -3.07 8.09
N ASP A 832 -28.03 -3.91 7.33
CA ASP A 832 -27.83 -3.69 5.90
C ASP A 832 -28.91 -4.44 5.11
N LEU A 833 -29.63 -3.68 4.26
CA LEU A 833 -30.68 -4.19 3.39
C LEU A 833 -30.29 -4.01 1.92
N SER A 834 -30.64 -5.00 1.09
CA SER A 834 -30.62 -4.86 -0.37
C SER A 834 -31.93 -5.37 -0.93
N LEU A 835 -32.71 -4.49 -1.57
CA LEU A 835 -34.10 -4.75 -1.96
C LEU A 835 -34.33 -4.33 -3.41
N ALA A 836 -35.09 -5.13 -4.15
CA ALA A 836 -35.54 -4.82 -5.51
C ALA A 836 -36.97 -5.33 -5.75
N SER A 837 -37.72 -4.66 -6.62
CA SER A 837 -39.05 -5.09 -7.08
C SER A 837 -39.01 -5.40 -8.58
N PRO A 838 -39.84 -6.29 -9.13
CA PRO A 838 -40.04 -6.41 -10.57
C PRO A 838 -40.64 -5.15 -11.23
N VAL A 839 -41.22 -4.23 -10.44
CA VAL A 839 -41.90 -3.01 -10.90
C VAL A 839 -41.24 -1.78 -10.27
N LYS A 840 -40.80 -0.84 -11.12
CA LYS A 840 -40.19 0.42 -10.67
C LYS A 840 -41.19 1.27 -9.89
N GLY A 841 -40.75 1.81 -8.75
CA GLY A 841 -41.57 2.68 -7.89
C GLY A 841 -42.42 1.93 -6.86
N THR A 842 -42.42 0.59 -6.84
CA THR A 842 -43.05 -0.19 -5.77
C THR A 842 -42.44 0.20 -4.43
N SER A 843 -43.28 0.42 -3.43
CA SER A 843 -42.85 0.67 -2.06
C SER A 843 -43.01 -0.58 -1.20
N VAL A 844 -41.99 -0.91 -0.43
CA VAL A 844 -42.04 -1.91 0.64
C VAL A 844 -41.89 -1.21 1.98
N TYR A 845 -42.60 -1.70 2.99
CA TYR A 845 -42.74 -1.05 4.28
C TYR A 845 -42.28 -2.00 5.38
N PHE A 846 -41.35 -1.58 6.21
CA PHE A 846 -40.88 -2.38 7.33
C PHE A 846 -41.42 -1.83 8.65
N GLU A 847 -42.06 -2.69 9.41
CA GLU A 847 -42.53 -2.37 10.76
C GLU A 847 -41.42 -2.72 11.77
N TRP A 848 -40.42 -1.84 11.93
CA TRP A 848 -39.26 -2.09 12.80
C TRP A 848 -39.56 -2.02 14.30
N ASN A 849 -40.64 -1.34 14.68
CA ASN A 849 -40.91 -0.93 16.07
C ASN A 849 -42.14 -1.58 16.71
N ALA A 850 -42.96 -2.31 15.94
CA ALA A 850 -44.23 -2.89 16.38
C ALA A 850 -45.19 -1.88 17.07
N ASP A 851 -45.08 -0.60 16.72
CA ASP A 851 -45.87 0.53 17.25
C ASP A 851 -46.90 1.05 16.22
N GLY A 852 -47.08 0.33 15.10
CA GLY A 852 -47.93 0.74 13.99
C GLY A 852 -47.30 1.79 13.08
N ASN A 853 -46.04 2.18 13.28
CA ASN A 853 -45.28 2.99 12.32
C ASN A 853 -44.47 2.11 11.37
N VAL A 854 -44.32 2.56 10.12
CA VAL A 854 -43.55 1.85 9.09
C VAL A 854 -42.48 2.74 8.49
N THR A 855 -41.32 2.16 8.22
CA THR A 855 -40.30 2.78 7.36
C THR A 855 -40.58 2.36 5.91
N GLN A 856 -40.77 3.33 5.02
CA GLN A 856 -41.02 3.09 3.60
C GLN A 856 -39.70 3.04 2.82
N TYR A 857 -39.55 2.04 1.96
CA TYR A 857 -38.44 1.93 1.01
C TYR A 857 -38.99 1.86 -0.42
N THR A 858 -38.64 2.85 -1.24
CA THR A 858 -39.07 2.94 -2.65
C THR A 858 -38.08 2.24 -3.57
N LEU A 859 -38.55 1.18 -4.23
CA LEU A 859 -37.72 0.22 -4.97
C LEU A 859 -37.63 0.53 -6.47
N ASP A 860 -36.61 -0.03 -7.12
CA ASP A 860 -36.48 -0.10 -8.58
C ASP A 860 -36.41 -1.58 -9.02
N THR A 861 -36.32 -1.79 -10.33
CA THR A 861 -36.06 -3.07 -11.01
C THR A 861 -34.67 -3.63 -10.75
N THR A 862 -33.73 -2.76 -10.38
CA THR A 862 -32.42 -3.09 -9.84
C THR A 862 -32.44 -2.94 -8.31
N TYR A 863 -31.54 -3.65 -7.62
CA TYR A 863 -31.49 -3.58 -6.17
C TYR A 863 -30.99 -2.21 -5.70
N LYS A 864 -31.62 -1.72 -4.63
CA LYS A 864 -31.19 -0.55 -3.87
C LYS A 864 -30.72 -1.00 -2.50
N LEU A 865 -29.70 -0.32 -1.99
CA LEU A 865 -29.17 -0.53 -0.66
C LEU A 865 -29.86 0.41 0.31
N PHE A 866 -30.24 -0.11 1.47
CA PHE A 866 -30.82 0.67 2.56
C PHE A 866 -30.15 0.29 3.88
N ARG A 867 -30.17 1.23 4.83
CA ARG A 867 -29.83 0.96 6.22
C ARG A 867 -31.08 1.04 7.07
N ALA A 868 -31.12 0.22 8.12
CA ALA A 868 -32.19 0.25 9.09
C ALA A 868 -31.66 0.11 10.52
N LYS A 869 -32.47 0.60 11.45
CA LYS A 869 -32.27 0.40 12.88
C LYS A 869 -33.22 -0.69 13.37
N ALA A 870 -32.68 -1.69 14.05
CA ALA A 870 -33.44 -2.75 14.68
C ALA A 870 -33.47 -2.56 16.20
N LYS A 871 -34.62 -2.84 16.80
CA LYS A 871 -34.76 -3.00 18.25
C LYS A 871 -34.57 -4.47 18.64
N ALA A 872 -34.05 -4.71 19.84
CA ALA A 872 -34.01 -6.07 20.39
C ALA A 872 -35.42 -6.63 20.60
N ASN A 873 -35.55 -7.94 20.45
CA ASN A 873 -36.77 -8.73 20.71
C ASN A 873 -38.04 -8.22 20.01
N THR A 874 -37.92 -7.67 18.79
CA THR A 874 -39.05 -7.07 18.07
C THR A 874 -39.41 -7.89 16.83
N LYS A 875 -40.71 -8.12 16.59
CA LYS A 875 -41.18 -8.75 15.35
C LYS A 875 -41.23 -7.69 14.24
N VAL A 876 -40.40 -7.88 13.22
CA VAL A 876 -40.38 -7.06 12.02
C VAL A 876 -41.28 -7.69 10.96
N ARG A 877 -42.20 -6.90 10.42
CA ARG A 877 -43.07 -7.28 9.31
C ARG A 877 -42.65 -6.53 8.05
N VAL A 878 -42.52 -7.25 6.95
CA VAL A 878 -42.21 -6.69 5.63
C VAL A 878 -43.51 -6.63 4.84
N LEU A 879 -44.02 -5.43 4.61
CA LEU A 879 -45.36 -5.16 4.09
C LEU A 879 -45.31 -4.50 2.72
N VAL A 880 -46.35 -4.70 1.92
CA VAL A 880 -46.60 -3.98 0.66
C VAL A 880 -48.02 -3.42 0.63
N ALA A 881 -48.22 -2.37 -0.17
CA ALA A 881 -49.49 -1.66 -0.24
C ALA A 881 -50.56 -2.44 -1.03
N ASN A 882 -50.16 -3.16 -2.10
CA ASN A 882 -51.05 -3.97 -2.92
C ASN A 882 -50.68 -5.45 -2.85
N GLU A 883 -51.67 -6.34 -2.95
CA GLU A 883 -51.48 -7.80 -2.86
C GLU A 883 -50.56 -8.36 -3.97
N GLN A 884 -50.50 -7.69 -5.12
CA GLN A 884 -49.70 -8.10 -6.28
C GLN A 884 -48.26 -7.59 -6.26
N ASP A 885 -47.90 -6.75 -5.28
CA ASP A 885 -46.54 -6.21 -5.13
C ASP A 885 -45.59 -7.32 -4.65
N LYS A 886 -44.41 -7.42 -5.27
CA LYS A 886 -43.44 -8.53 -5.09
C LYS A 886 -42.02 -8.01 -4.96
N LEU A 887 -41.11 -8.86 -4.47
CA LEU A 887 -39.66 -8.59 -4.42
C LEU A 887 -38.88 -9.54 -5.33
N SER A 888 -37.93 -9.00 -6.09
CA SER A 888 -36.99 -9.78 -6.91
C SER A 888 -35.63 -9.99 -6.21
N VAL A 889 -35.25 -9.10 -5.29
CA VAL A 889 -34.06 -9.24 -4.43
C VAL A 889 -34.47 -8.95 -2.99
N PHE A 890 -34.05 -9.81 -2.07
CA PHE A 890 -34.22 -9.61 -0.63
C PHE A 890 -32.92 -9.97 0.10
N SER A 891 -32.30 -8.98 0.72
CA SER A 891 -31.12 -9.17 1.55
C SER A 891 -31.31 -8.49 2.90
N VAL A 892 -30.93 -9.19 3.96
CA VAL A 892 -30.80 -8.65 5.31
C VAL A 892 -29.53 -9.22 5.94
N SER A 893 -28.72 -8.35 6.54
CA SER A 893 -27.47 -8.78 7.20
C SER A 893 -27.13 -7.88 8.39
N ARG A 894 -26.15 -8.33 9.20
CA ARG A 894 -25.67 -7.64 10.43
C ARG A 894 -26.74 -7.41 11.50
N VAL A 895 -27.69 -8.34 11.59
CA VAL A 895 -28.70 -8.36 12.66
C VAL A 895 -28.95 -9.78 13.11
N LYS A 896 -28.96 -10.05 14.42
CA LYS A 896 -29.28 -11.38 14.92
C LYS A 896 -30.76 -11.64 14.75
N ILE A 897 -31.09 -12.71 14.03
CA ILE A 897 -32.47 -13.08 13.69
C ILE A 897 -32.85 -14.36 14.44
N GLY A 898 -33.98 -14.31 15.14
CA GLY A 898 -34.63 -15.44 15.78
C GLY A 898 -35.65 -16.12 14.87
N ALA A 899 -36.88 -16.27 15.35
CA ALA A 899 -37.98 -16.82 14.54
C ALA A 899 -38.12 -16.03 13.23
N SER A 900 -38.13 -16.72 12.09
CA SER A 900 -38.20 -16.11 10.76
C SER A 900 -39.08 -16.91 9.81
N ASP A 901 -39.82 -16.21 8.96
CA ASP A 901 -40.56 -16.77 7.83
C ASP A 901 -40.35 -15.92 6.58
N PHE A 902 -39.58 -16.47 5.63
CA PHE A 902 -39.31 -15.86 4.32
C PHE A 902 -40.13 -16.50 3.20
N SER A 903 -41.11 -17.35 3.51
CA SER A 903 -41.82 -18.18 2.51
C SER A 903 -42.70 -17.40 1.52
N GLY A 904 -42.98 -16.12 1.78
CA GLY A 904 -43.67 -15.23 0.82
C GLY A 904 -42.77 -14.71 -0.32
N LEU A 905 -41.45 -14.88 -0.24
CA LEU A 905 -40.48 -14.40 -1.24
C LEU A 905 -40.35 -15.32 -2.46
N LYS A 906 -41.46 -15.86 -2.98
CA LYS A 906 -41.47 -16.92 -4.02
C LYS A 906 -40.86 -16.46 -5.36
N ASP A 907 -40.97 -15.17 -5.66
CA ASP A 907 -40.50 -14.54 -6.90
C ASP A 907 -39.07 -13.96 -6.79
N ALA A 908 -38.41 -14.10 -5.64
CA ALA A 908 -37.06 -13.57 -5.44
C ALA A 908 -36.02 -14.40 -6.22
N ARG A 909 -35.21 -13.74 -7.04
CA ARG A 909 -34.08 -14.36 -7.76
C ARG A 909 -32.83 -14.50 -6.90
N SER A 910 -32.70 -13.66 -5.87
CA SER A 910 -31.58 -13.63 -4.93
C SER A 910 -32.10 -13.40 -3.52
N ILE A 911 -31.68 -14.26 -2.60
CA ILE A 911 -31.96 -14.15 -1.17
C ILE A 911 -30.65 -14.19 -0.40
N THR A 912 -30.42 -13.21 0.46
CA THR A 912 -29.28 -13.16 1.38
C THR A 912 -29.76 -12.95 2.81
N VAL A 913 -29.32 -13.84 3.70
CA VAL A 913 -29.53 -13.70 5.14
C VAL A 913 -28.22 -14.06 5.84
N ALA A 914 -27.32 -13.08 5.99
CA ALA A 914 -25.94 -13.29 6.41
C ALA A 914 -25.63 -12.65 7.78
N ASP A 915 -24.67 -13.23 8.51
CA ASP A 915 -24.24 -12.80 9.85
C ASP A 915 -25.37 -12.77 10.90
N ALA A 916 -26.45 -13.50 10.64
CA ALA A 916 -27.70 -13.39 11.36
C ALA A 916 -27.82 -14.35 12.55
N GLY A 917 -26.86 -15.27 12.72
CA GLY A 917 -26.89 -16.27 13.80
C GLY A 917 -28.01 -17.29 13.66
N LEU A 918 -28.49 -17.56 12.44
CA LEU A 918 -29.57 -18.51 12.19
C LEU A 918 -29.13 -19.94 12.45
N THR A 919 -29.91 -20.68 13.25
CA THR A 919 -29.76 -22.13 13.43
C THR A 919 -30.60 -22.94 12.43
N SER A 920 -31.66 -22.34 11.90
CA SER A 920 -32.49 -22.86 10.82
C SER A 920 -33.10 -21.69 10.03
N VAL A 921 -33.52 -21.94 8.79
CA VAL A 921 -34.13 -20.92 7.95
C VAL A 921 -35.16 -21.52 6.99
N LYS A 922 -36.30 -20.84 6.84
CA LYS A 922 -37.37 -21.27 5.92
C LYS A 922 -37.37 -20.39 4.67
N ILE A 923 -36.66 -20.85 3.65
CA ILE A 923 -36.62 -20.25 2.31
C ILE A 923 -37.66 -20.94 1.40
N PRO A 924 -38.43 -20.19 0.58
CA PRO A 924 -39.45 -20.79 -0.27
C PRO A 924 -38.83 -21.70 -1.32
N ALA A 925 -39.43 -22.87 -1.57
CA ALA A 925 -39.10 -23.66 -2.74
C ALA A 925 -39.42 -22.83 -3.99
N SER A 926 -38.41 -22.57 -4.82
CA SER A 926 -38.53 -21.62 -5.93
C SER A 926 -37.64 -22.00 -7.10
N THR A 927 -38.21 -21.94 -8.29
CA THR A 927 -37.46 -22.05 -9.55
C THR A 927 -36.87 -20.71 -9.99
N ALA A 928 -37.28 -19.59 -9.38
CA ALA A 928 -36.74 -18.25 -9.64
C ALA A 928 -35.42 -18.00 -8.92
N LEU A 929 -35.18 -18.68 -7.79
CA LEU A 929 -33.97 -18.49 -6.99
C LEU A 929 -32.73 -19.03 -7.72
N THR A 930 -31.79 -18.13 -8.00
CA THR A 930 -30.51 -18.44 -8.68
C THR A 930 -29.29 -18.16 -7.80
N GLN A 931 -29.47 -17.36 -6.74
CA GLN A 931 -28.41 -16.99 -5.80
C GLN A 931 -28.90 -17.08 -4.37
N LEU A 932 -28.13 -17.75 -3.51
CA LEU A 932 -28.44 -17.90 -2.09
C LEU A 932 -27.18 -17.68 -1.25
N ASN A 933 -27.22 -16.72 -0.32
CA ASN A 933 -26.13 -16.48 0.63
C ASN A 933 -26.66 -16.57 2.07
N LEU A 934 -26.10 -17.51 2.83
CA LEU A 934 -26.41 -17.76 4.24
C LEU A 934 -25.12 -17.84 5.08
N SER A 935 -24.08 -17.11 4.68
CA SER A 935 -22.78 -17.11 5.39
C SER A 935 -22.87 -16.45 6.78
N GLY A 936 -22.00 -16.84 7.71
CA GLY A 936 -21.94 -16.27 9.06
C GLY A 936 -23.12 -16.64 9.96
N ASN A 937 -23.69 -17.83 9.77
CA ASN A 937 -24.82 -18.35 10.55
C ASN A 937 -24.39 -19.57 11.36
N GLU A 938 -25.37 -20.28 11.94
CA GLU A 938 -25.14 -21.49 12.74
C GLU A 938 -25.83 -22.72 12.13
N LEU A 939 -25.98 -22.75 10.80
CA LEU A 939 -26.68 -23.80 10.09
C LEU A 939 -25.89 -25.11 10.13
N THR A 940 -26.61 -26.23 10.27
CA THR A 940 -26.06 -27.60 10.24
C THR A 940 -26.60 -28.42 9.08
N GLU A 941 -27.74 -28.01 8.49
CA GLU A 941 -28.38 -28.65 7.35
C GLU A 941 -29.01 -27.61 6.40
N LEU A 942 -29.04 -27.93 5.11
CA LEU A 942 -29.76 -27.18 4.08
C LEU A 942 -30.06 -28.11 2.90
N ASP A 943 -31.33 -28.21 2.51
CA ASP A 943 -31.76 -29.05 1.39
C ASP A 943 -31.80 -28.25 0.07
N LEU A 944 -30.82 -28.50 -0.80
CA LEU A 944 -30.71 -27.83 -2.09
C LEU A 944 -31.67 -28.37 -3.17
N SER A 945 -32.37 -29.49 -2.94
CA SER A 945 -33.32 -30.05 -3.93
C SER A 945 -34.49 -29.10 -4.22
N LYS A 946 -34.72 -28.13 -3.33
CA LYS A 946 -35.74 -27.08 -3.45
C LYS A 946 -35.37 -25.96 -4.43
N TYR A 947 -34.12 -25.91 -4.91
CA TYR A 947 -33.57 -24.80 -5.72
C TYR A 947 -32.91 -25.32 -7.01
N PRO A 948 -33.68 -25.88 -7.96
CA PRO A 948 -33.12 -26.57 -9.14
C PRO A 948 -32.36 -25.65 -10.12
N ASN A 949 -32.51 -24.33 -10.00
CA ASN A 949 -31.84 -23.33 -10.85
C ASN A 949 -30.73 -22.55 -10.11
N LEU A 950 -30.33 -23.01 -8.92
CA LEU A 950 -29.29 -22.33 -8.13
C LEU A 950 -27.94 -22.37 -8.87
N TYR A 951 -27.38 -21.19 -9.12
CA TYR A 951 -26.09 -20.98 -9.78
C TYR A 951 -24.99 -20.61 -8.77
N PHE A 952 -25.33 -19.83 -7.75
CA PHE A 952 -24.41 -19.37 -6.70
C PHE A 952 -24.91 -19.75 -5.32
N ILE A 953 -24.02 -20.32 -4.51
CA ILE A 953 -24.26 -20.57 -3.09
C ILE A 953 -23.07 -20.13 -2.22
N ALA A 954 -23.37 -19.47 -1.10
CA ALA A 954 -22.39 -19.17 -0.07
C ALA A 954 -22.90 -19.57 1.31
N LEU A 955 -22.14 -20.45 1.98
CA LEU A 955 -22.40 -21.00 3.32
C LEU A 955 -21.15 -20.92 4.20
N ASN A 956 -20.30 -19.91 3.98
CA ASN A 956 -19.09 -19.73 4.78
C ASN A 956 -19.45 -19.57 6.26
N ASP A 957 -18.56 -20.02 7.14
CA ASP A 957 -18.65 -19.81 8.60
C ASP A 957 -20.01 -20.25 9.17
N ASN A 958 -20.32 -21.53 8.96
CA ASN A 958 -21.49 -22.23 9.51
C ASN A 958 -21.04 -23.44 10.35
N LYS A 959 -21.93 -24.41 10.59
CA LYS A 959 -21.65 -25.59 11.42
C LYS A 959 -21.83 -26.91 10.65
N PHE A 960 -21.69 -26.89 9.32
CA PHE A 960 -21.82 -28.09 8.48
C PHE A 960 -20.68 -29.10 8.74
N THR A 961 -21.02 -30.38 8.87
CA THR A 961 -20.06 -31.50 8.99
C THR A 961 -20.00 -32.37 7.73
N THR A 962 -21.02 -32.28 6.88
CA THR A 962 -21.12 -32.87 5.55
C THR A 962 -22.02 -31.98 4.69
N PHE A 963 -21.89 -32.05 3.37
CA PHE A 963 -22.75 -31.29 2.46
C PHE A 963 -22.93 -31.99 1.10
N ASP A 964 -24.14 -31.94 0.54
CA ASP A 964 -24.46 -32.54 -0.77
C ASP A 964 -24.75 -31.47 -1.83
N LEU A 965 -23.73 -31.14 -2.64
CA LEU A 965 -23.87 -30.21 -3.77
C LEU A 965 -24.56 -30.85 -4.97
N SER A 966 -24.63 -32.19 -5.07
CA SER A 966 -25.16 -32.90 -6.24
C SER A 966 -26.64 -32.59 -6.53
N LYS A 967 -27.36 -32.05 -5.53
CA LYS A 967 -28.76 -31.65 -5.63
C LYS A 967 -28.97 -30.38 -6.45
N ALA A 968 -27.96 -29.53 -6.62
CA ALA A 968 -28.02 -28.27 -7.38
C ALA A 968 -27.11 -28.34 -8.62
N LYS A 969 -27.58 -29.04 -9.65
CA LYS A 969 -26.80 -29.38 -10.85
C LYS A 969 -26.25 -28.19 -11.66
N LYS A 970 -26.88 -27.01 -11.55
CA LYS A 970 -26.51 -25.78 -12.28
C LYS A 970 -25.55 -24.86 -11.51
N LEU A 971 -25.03 -25.30 -10.36
CA LEU A 971 -24.07 -24.50 -9.59
C LEU A 971 -22.80 -24.23 -10.40
N GLY A 972 -22.48 -22.95 -10.59
CA GLY A 972 -21.22 -22.48 -11.14
C GLY A 972 -20.21 -22.07 -10.06
N LEU A 973 -20.70 -21.66 -8.88
CA LEU A 973 -19.86 -21.14 -7.79
C LEU A 973 -20.40 -21.59 -6.42
N ALA A 974 -19.53 -22.18 -5.60
CA ALA A 974 -19.83 -22.57 -4.22
C ALA A 974 -18.74 -22.12 -3.23
N LEU A 975 -19.13 -21.35 -2.20
CA LEU A 975 -18.26 -20.92 -1.10
C LEU A 975 -18.70 -21.60 0.19
N LEU A 976 -17.85 -22.45 0.76
CA LEU A 976 -18.18 -23.31 1.90
C LEU A 976 -17.07 -23.33 2.98
N ALA A 977 -16.25 -22.28 3.03
CA ALA A 977 -15.12 -22.19 3.95
C ALA A 977 -15.55 -22.04 5.42
N GLY A 978 -14.68 -22.40 6.37
CA GLY A 978 -14.92 -22.13 7.80
C GLY A 978 -16.03 -22.98 8.41
N ASN A 979 -16.19 -24.22 7.92
CA ASN A 979 -17.14 -25.19 8.46
C ASN A 979 -16.39 -26.29 9.23
N LYS A 980 -17.02 -27.45 9.45
CA LYS A 980 -16.42 -28.62 10.11
C LYS A 980 -16.49 -29.87 9.23
N MET A 981 -16.46 -29.68 7.91
CA MET A 981 -16.70 -30.78 6.97
C MET A 981 -15.49 -31.71 6.86
N GLN A 982 -15.78 -33.01 6.85
CA GLN A 982 -14.80 -34.07 6.53
C GLN A 982 -15.09 -34.74 5.19
N GLU A 983 -16.35 -34.63 4.72
CA GLU A 983 -16.84 -35.19 3.48
C GLU A 983 -17.74 -34.18 2.75
N ILE A 984 -17.74 -34.26 1.43
CA ILE A 984 -18.61 -33.47 0.57
C ILE A 984 -18.95 -34.29 -0.67
N LYS A 985 -20.21 -34.24 -1.09
CA LYS A 985 -20.65 -34.87 -2.32
C LYS A 985 -20.73 -33.84 -3.44
N ILE A 986 -19.90 -34.05 -4.46
CA ILE A 986 -19.78 -33.18 -5.64
C ILE A 986 -20.24 -33.97 -6.87
N ASP A 987 -21.16 -33.39 -7.63
CA ASP A 987 -21.63 -33.89 -8.92
C ASP A 987 -22.23 -32.72 -9.71
N ASN A 988 -21.38 -31.74 -10.01
CA ASN A 988 -21.71 -30.40 -10.49
C ASN A 988 -20.83 -30.08 -11.71
N PRO A 989 -21.25 -30.46 -12.92
CA PRO A 989 -20.40 -30.39 -14.11
C PRO A 989 -20.01 -28.96 -14.52
N ASP A 990 -20.81 -27.96 -14.15
CA ASP A 990 -20.62 -26.55 -14.50
C ASP A 990 -19.87 -25.74 -13.42
N LEU A 991 -19.46 -26.39 -12.32
CA LEU A 991 -18.80 -25.74 -11.18
C LEU A 991 -17.39 -25.29 -11.57
N TRP A 992 -17.18 -23.97 -11.69
CA TRP A 992 -15.89 -23.39 -12.08
C TRP A 992 -15.09 -22.87 -10.87
N ASN A 993 -15.75 -22.58 -9.75
CA ASN A 993 -15.10 -22.12 -8.51
C ASN A 993 -15.67 -22.82 -7.26
N LEU A 994 -14.76 -23.37 -6.47
CA LEU A 994 -15.06 -24.07 -5.23
C LEU A 994 -14.08 -23.66 -4.12
N ASP A 995 -14.62 -23.17 -3.00
CA ASP A 995 -13.87 -22.91 -1.77
C ASP A 995 -14.30 -23.83 -0.64
N LEU A 996 -13.38 -24.68 -0.19
CA LEU A 996 -13.53 -25.61 0.93
C LEU A 996 -12.49 -25.34 2.04
N SER A 997 -11.91 -24.15 2.07
CA SER A 997 -10.87 -23.79 3.02
C SER A 997 -11.35 -23.89 4.47
N LYS A 998 -10.43 -24.09 5.43
CA LYS A 998 -10.74 -24.11 6.88
C LYS A 998 -11.84 -25.11 7.22
N ASN A 999 -11.65 -26.35 6.80
CA ASN A 999 -12.51 -27.48 7.12
C ASN A 999 -11.64 -28.59 7.76
N ALA A 1000 -12.08 -29.84 7.70
CA ALA A 1000 -11.37 -30.99 8.25
C ALA A 1000 -11.17 -32.11 7.21
N PHE A 1001 -11.08 -31.77 5.92
CA PHE A 1001 -10.90 -32.76 4.85
C PHE A 1001 -9.53 -33.44 4.92
N GLU A 1002 -9.50 -34.77 4.97
CA GLU A 1002 -8.29 -35.58 4.80
C GLU A 1002 -8.07 -36.01 3.35
N SER A 1003 -9.17 -36.06 2.57
CA SER A 1003 -9.19 -36.22 1.13
C SER A 1003 -10.43 -35.55 0.55
N VAL A 1004 -10.41 -35.25 -0.75
CA VAL A 1004 -11.57 -34.71 -1.48
C VAL A 1004 -11.56 -35.27 -2.91
N SER A 1005 -12.71 -35.73 -3.39
CA SER A 1005 -12.87 -36.20 -4.77
C SER A 1005 -13.40 -35.07 -5.65
N LEU A 1006 -12.69 -34.76 -6.73
CA LEU A 1006 -12.97 -33.64 -7.64
C LEU A 1006 -13.40 -34.09 -9.05
N ASP A 1007 -13.50 -35.40 -9.27
CA ASP A 1007 -13.75 -36.04 -10.57
C ASP A 1007 -15.04 -35.55 -11.26
N ASN A 1008 -16.07 -35.24 -10.48
CA ASN A 1008 -17.37 -34.80 -11.00
C ASN A 1008 -17.52 -33.26 -11.01
N ALA A 1009 -16.40 -32.53 -11.07
CA ALA A 1009 -16.36 -31.08 -11.29
C ALA A 1009 -15.31 -30.70 -12.36
N PRO A 1010 -15.44 -31.18 -13.61
CA PRO A 1010 -14.44 -31.00 -14.66
C PRO A 1010 -14.26 -29.54 -15.11
N ALA A 1011 -15.22 -28.65 -14.81
CA ALA A 1011 -15.15 -27.24 -15.17
C ALA A 1011 -14.35 -26.37 -14.19
N LEU A 1012 -13.79 -26.94 -13.12
CA LEU A 1012 -13.04 -26.16 -12.12
C LEU A 1012 -11.87 -25.39 -12.73
N GLU A 1013 -11.90 -24.07 -12.55
CA GLU A 1013 -10.83 -23.13 -12.90
C GLU A 1013 -10.12 -22.60 -11.65
N GLN A 1014 -10.84 -22.53 -10.52
CA GLN A 1014 -10.33 -22.07 -9.22
C GLN A 1014 -10.73 -23.02 -8.09
N LEU A 1015 -9.75 -23.41 -7.28
CA LEU A 1015 -9.95 -24.34 -6.17
C LEU A 1015 -9.15 -23.91 -4.93
N TRP A 1016 -9.87 -23.76 -3.82
CA TRP A 1016 -9.30 -23.41 -2.52
C TRP A 1016 -9.51 -24.53 -1.51
N LEU A 1017 -8.41 -25.12 -1.05
CA LEU A 1017 -8.38 -26.24 -0.11
C LEU A 1017 -7.46 -25.97 1.09
N ASN A 1018 -7.04 -24.72 1.30
CA ASN A 1018 -6.10 -24.40 2.35
C ASN A 1018 -6.69 -24.58 3.75
N ASP A 1019 -5.83 -24.86 4.72
CA ASP A 1019 -6.22 -25.06 6.13
C ASP A 1019 -7.18 -26.26 6.28
N ASN A 1020 -6.69 -27.42 5.88
CA ASN A 1020 -7.37 -28.71 5.96
C ASN A 1020 -6.36 -29.77 6.46
N LYS A 1021 -6.71 -31.06 6.36
CA LYS A 1021 -5.85 -32.19 6.76
C LYS A 1021 -5.45 -33.06 5.58
N LEU A 1022 -5.42 -32.50 4.36
CA LEU A 1022 -5.23 -33.26 3.13
C LEU A 1022 -3.86 -33.92 3.13
N THR A 1023 -3.84 -35.22 2.84
CA THR A 1023 -2.59 -36.00 2.66
C THR A 1023 -2.32 -36.32 1.19
N LYS A 1024 -3.32 -36.13 0.32
CA LYS A 1024 -3.23 -36.24 -1.13
C LYS A 1024 -4.30 -35.39 -1.79
N VAL A 1025 -3.98 -34.83 -2.96
CA VAL A 1025 -4.95 -34.16 -3.84
C VAL A 1025 -4.76 -34.65 -5.28
N ASP A 1026 -5.84 -35.12 -5.90
CA ASP A 1026 -5.89 -35.49 -7.31
C ASP A 1026 -6.70 -34.45 -8.09
N VAL A 1027 -6.05 -33.77 -9.03
CA VAL A 1027 -6.67 -32.77 -9.93
C VAL A 1027 -6.56 -33.20 -11.40
N SER A 1028 -6.25 -34.47 -11.67
CA SER A 1028 -6.02 -34.97 -13.04
C SER A 1028 -7.25 -34.86 -13.95
N LYS A 1029 -8.45 -34.76 -13.38
CA LYS A 1029 -9.72 -34.57 -14.10
C LYS A 1029 -10.12 -33.10 -14.27
N ASN A 1030 -9.40 -32.16 -13.65
CA ASN A 1030 -9.74 -30.73 -13.62
C ASN A 1030 -8.78 -29.93 -14.52
N SER A 1031 -8.75 -30.25 -15.82
CA SER A 1031 -7.76 -29.71 -16.77
C SER A 1031 -7.84 -28.20 -17.02
N LYS A 1032 -8.91 -27.54 -16.55
CA LYS A 1032 -9.09 -26.09 -16.65
C LYS A 1032 -8.54 -25.32 -15.45
N LEU A 1033 -8.03 -26.03 -14.44
CA LEU A 1033 -7.60 -25.42 -13.19
C LEU A 1033 -6.41 -24.48 -13.42
N ASN A 1034 -6.61 -23.20 -13.14
CA ASN A 1034 -5.60 -22.15 -13.27
C ASN A 1034 -5.16 -21.59 -11.90
N VAL A 1035 -6.04 -21.70 -10.90
CA VAL A 1035 -5.79 -21.25 -9.52
C VAL A 1035 -5.98 -22.41 -8.56
N LEU A 1036 -4.94 -22.72 -7.78
CA LEU A 1036 -4.94 -23.78 -6.78
C LEU A 1036 -4.29 -23.30 -5.48
N ASN A 1037 -4.96 -23.51 -4.35
CA ASN A 1037 -4.40 -23.22 -3.03
C ASN A 1037 -4.48 -24.45 -2.10
N LEU A 1038 -3.31 -24.93 -1.68
CA LEU A 1038 -3.13 -26.12 -0.84
C LEU A 1038 -2.34 -25.85 0.45
N VAL A 1039 -2.08 -24.59 0.81
CA VAL A 1039 -1.29 -24.29 2.02
C VAL A 1039 -1.96 -24.77 3.30
N LYS A 1040 -1.19 -25.02 4.36
CA LYS A 1040 -1.64 -25.54 5.65
C LYS A 1040 -2.41 -26.86 5.50
N ASN A 1041 -1.78 -27.83 4.85
CA ASN A 1041 -2.25 -29.22 4.78
C ASN A 1041 -1.12 -30.16 5.25
N LYS A 1042 -1.33 -31.48 5.09
CA LYS A 1042 -0.38 -32.54 5.41
C LYS A 1042 0.17 -33.20 4.13
N LEU A 1043 0.29 -32.41 3.06
CA LEU A 1043 0.75 -32.89 1.75
C LEU A 1043 2.28 -33.03 1.71
N ARG A 1044 2.75 -33.99 0.94
CA ARG A 1044 4.17 -34.29 0.67
C ARG A 1044 4.51 -34.11 -0.80
N PHE A 1045 5.79 -34.01 -1.12
CA PHE A 1045 6.30 -33.94 -2.50
C PHE A 1045 5.66 -35.00 -3.41
N SER A 1046 5.55 -36.25 -2.95
CA SER A 1046 4.97 -37.37 -3.71
C SER A 1046 3.44 -37.32 -3.91
N THR A 1047 2.75 -36.40 -3.24
CA THR A 1047 1.28 -36.37 -3.15
C THR A 1047 0.67 -35.04 -3.61
N MET A 1048 1.51 -34.07 -3.97
CA MET A 1048 1.09 -32.78 -4.49
C MET A 1048 1.00 -32.79 -6.02
N PRO A 1049 0.07 -32.01 -6.59
CA PRO A 1049 0.13 -31.62 -7.99
C PRO A 1049 1.45 -30.91 -8.33
N ILE A 1050 2.03 -31.21 -9.49
CA ILE A 1050 3.30 -30.62 -9.92
C ILE A 1050 3.11 -29.13 -10.23
N ALA A 1051 4.08 -28.28 -9.86
CA ALA A 1051 3.96 -26.83 -10.04
C ALA A 1051 4.51 -26.31 -11.38
N VAL A 1052 5.57 -26.94 -11.91
CA VAL A 1052 6.24 -26.53 -13.14
C VAL A 1052 6.36 -27.68 -14.14
N ASP A 1053 6.31 -27.40 -15.44
CA ASP A 1053 6.61 -28.38 -16.49
C ASP A 1053 8.12 -28.67 -16.59
N ARG A 1054 8.53 -29.60 -17.47
CA ARG A 1054 9.93 -30.03 -17.58
C ARG A 1054 10.90 -28.92 -17.99
N ASP A 1055 10.39 -27.82 -18.54
CA ASP A 1055 11.18 -26.64 -18.92
C ASP A 1055 11.21 -25.57 -17.79
N GLY A 1056 10.61 -25.88 -16.63
CA GLY A 1056 10.57 -25.00 -15.46
C GLY A 1056 9.46 -23.94 -15.52
N LYS A 1057 8.54 -24.01 -16.49
CA LYS A 1057 7.43 -23.06 -16.62
C LYS A 1057 6.25 -23.47 -15.72
N SER A 1058 5.65 -22.50 -15.04
CA SER A 1058 4.48 -22.73 -14.18
C SER A 1058 3.31 -23.38 -14.94
N ILE A 1059 2.74 -24.44 -14.37
CA ILE A 1059 1.54 -25.13 -14.89
C ILE A 1059 0.27 -24.33 -14.59
N TYR A 1060 0.23 -23.67 -13.44
CA TYR A 1060 -0.88 -22.85 -12.97
C TYR A 1060 -0.53 -21.37 -13.04
N GLY A 1061 -1.50 -20.51 -13.38
CA GLY A 1061 -1.34 -19.07 -13.26
C GLY A 1061 -1.13 -18.62 -11.80
N LYS A 1062 -1.71 -19.33 -10.84
CA LYS A 1062 -1.44 -19.14 -9.41
C LYS A 1062 -1.53 -20.45 -8.63
N TYR A 1063 -0.42 -20.86 -8.03
CA TYR A 1063 -0.38 -22.06 -7.18
C TYR A 1063 0.33 -21.79 -5.86
N SER A 1064 -0.40 -21.94 -4.75
CA SER A 1064 0.11 -21.76 -3.39
C SER A 1064 0.19 -23.10 -2.68
N TYR A 1065 1.40 -23.53 -2.33
CA TYR A 1065 1.67 -24.86 -1.75
C TYR A 1065 2.85 -24.88 -0.76
N ASN A 1066 3.53 -23.74 -0.57
CA ASN A 1066 4.81 -23.60 0.13
C ASN A 1066 4.77 -23.84 1.65
N LEU A 1067 3.59 -23.84 2.26
CA LEU A 1067 3.43 -24.04 3.71
C LEU A 1067 2.68 -25.35 3.96
N GLN A 1068 3.39 -26.39 4.37
CA GLN A 1068 2.81 -27.67 4.80
C GLN A 1068 3.23 -28.00 6.22
N GLU A 1069 2.48 -28.88 6.88
CA GLU A 1069 2.88 -29.43 8.17
C GLU A 1069 4.20 -30.22 8.03
N PRO A 1070 5.16 -30.07 8.98
CA PRO A 1070 6.39 -30.86 8.97
C PRO A 1070 6.12 -32.37 9.02
N LEU A 1071 7.03 -33.17 8.45
CA LEU A 1071 6.90 -34.62 8.43
C LEU A 1071 7.40 -35.26 9.74
N ASP A 1072 6.63 -36.20 10.29
CA ASP A 1072 7.11 -37.08 11.36
C ASP A 1072 7.94 -38.23 10.78
N VAL A 1073 9.22 -38.31 11.18
CA VAL A 1073 10.15 -39.37 10.77
C VAL A 1073 10.88 -39.98 11.97
N LYS A 1074 11.29 -41.24 11.83
CA LYS A 1074 12.03 -42.00 12.84
C LYS A 1074 13.40 -42.41 12.32
N CYS A 1075 14.40 -42.39 13.19
CA CYS A 1075 15.70 -43.00 12.95
C CYS A 1075 15.73 -44.40 13.58
N ILE A 1076 15.83 -45.43 12.73
CA ILE A 1076 15.88 -46.84 13.13
C ILE A 1076 17.22 -47.41 12.68
N ASN A 1077 18.02 -47.95 13.61
CA ASN A 1077 19.37 -48.48 13.34
C ASN A 1077 20.27 -47.50 12.57
N GLY A 1078 20.21 -46.21 12.94
CA GLY A 1078 20.98 -45.16 12.28
C GLY A 1078 20.44 -44.73 10.91
N LYS A 1079 19.25 -45.19 10.49
CA LYS A 1079 18.66 -44.86 9.18
C LYS A 1079 17.33 -44.12 9.29
N VAL A 1080 17.14 -43.12 8.43
CA VAL A 1080 15.89 -42.38 8.25
C VAL A 1080 15.38 -42.60 6.84
N ASP A 1081 14.17 -43.13 6.72
CA ASP A 1081 13.54 -43.48 5.45
C ASP A 1081 12.64 -42.34 4.95
N LEU A 1082 13.11 -41.66 3.90
CA LEU A 1082 12.36 -40.68 3.11
C LEU A 1082 12.32 -41.10 1.63
N SER A 1083 12.41 -42.41 1.36
CA SER A 1083 12.48 -42.96 0.01
C SER A 1083 11.25 -42.68 -0.85
N SER A 1084 10.08 -42.49 -0.22
CA SER A 1084 8.86 -42.06 -0.92
C SER A 1084 8.99 -40.69 -1.58
N GLU A 1085 9.90 -39.84 -1.07
CA GLU A 1085 10.14 -38.50 -1.59
C GLU A 1085 11.40 -38.44 -2.48
N ALA A 1086 12.05 -39.57 -2.78
CA ALA A 1086 13.34 -39.61 -3.48
C ALA A 1086 13.30 -39.00 -4.88
N LYS A 1087 12.16 -39.13 -5.56
CA LYS A 1087 11.92 -38.55 -6.87
C LYS A 1087 10.51 -38.01 -6.98
N VAL A 1088 10.37 -36.85 -7.62
CA VAL A 1088 9.09 -36.25 -7.98
C VAL A 1088 9.10 -36.09 -9.50
N ASP A 1089 8.14 -36.71 -10.19
CA ASP A 1089 8.06 -36.67 -11.66
C ASP A 1089 9.40 -37.01 -12.37
N GLY A 1090 10.16 -37.95 -11.79
CA GLY A 1090 11.47 -38.38 -12.29
C GLY A 1090 12.67 -37.58 -11.79
N GLU A 1091 12.46 -36.38 -11.24
CA GLU A 1091 13.53 -35.49 -10.74
C GLU A 1091 13.90 -35.83 -9.30
N ALA A 1092 15.20 -35.90 -9.02
CA ALA A 1092 15.72 -36.25 -7.70
C ALA A 1092 15.46 -35.13 -6.68
N THR A 1093 15.05 -35.52 -5.47
CA THR A 1093 14.94 -34.60 -4.34
C THR A 1093 16.30 -34.38 -3.70
N ASN A 1094 16.63 -33.12 -3.41
CA ASN A 1094 17.79 -32.73 -2.64
C ASN A 1094 17.44 -32.76 -1.14
N TYR A 1095 18.33 -33.33 -0.35
CA TYR A 1095 18.17 -33.53 1.09
C TYR A 1095 19.34 -32.86 1.81
N ARG A 1096 19.03 -32.04 2.82
CA ARG A 1096 20.01 -31.38 3.70
C ARG A 1096 19.62 -31.64 5.16
N TRP A 1097 20.60 -31.86 6.02
CA TRP A 1097 20.39 -32.24 7.41
C TRP A 1097 20.93 -31.18 8.35
N PHE A 1098 20.14 -30.76 9.33
CA PHE A 1098 20.50 -29.70 10.26
C PHE A 1098 20.32 -30.13 11.71
N VAL A 1099 21.13 -29.55 12.60
CA VAL A 1099 20.98 -29.62 14.05
C VAL A 1099 20.21 -28.40 14.54
N GLY A 1100 19.10 -28.64 15.25
CA GLY A 1100 18.23 -27.58 15.77
C GLY A 1100 17.21 -27.05 14.75
N ASN A 1101 16.66 -25.87 15.03
CA ASN A 1101 15.68 -25.23 14.16
C ASN A 1101 16.34 -24.65 12.90
N ILE A 1102 15.64 -24.71 11.78
CA ILE A 1102 16.04 -24.08 10.51
C ILE A 1102 15.22 -22.81 10.30
N THR A 1103 15.87 -21.71 9.94
CA THR A 1103 15.20 -20.50 9.43
C THR A 1103 15.56 -20.30 7.97
N VAL A 1104 14.59 -19.92 7.12
CA VAL A 1104 14.87 -19.57 5.72
C VAL A 1104 14.87 -18.06 5.62
N ILE A 1105 16.03 -17.46 5.34
CA ILE A 1105 16.21 -16.01 5.16
C ILE A 1105 16.65 -15.80 3.70
N ASP A 1106 15.94 -14.94 2.97
CA ASP A 1106 16.20 -14.65 1.54
C ASP A 1106 16.27 -15.89 0.63
N GLY A 1107 15.53 -16.94 0.97
CA GLY A 1107 15.49 -18.20 0.20
C GLY A 1107 16.61 -19.19 0.52
N GLU A 1108 17.47 -18.89 1.49
CA GLU A 1108 18.52 -19.80 1.94
C GLU A 1108 18.26 -20.32 3.37
N PRO A 1109 18.32 -21.65 3.60
CA PRO A 1109 18.19 -22.21 4.94
C PRO A 1109 19.44 -21.91 5.77
N GLN A 1110 19.23 -21.30 6.93
CA GLN A 1110 20.22 -21.00 7.95
C GLN A 1110 20.05 -22.01 9.09
N GLY A 1111 21.16 -22.59 9.52
CA GLY A 1111 21.23 -23.58 10.59
C GLY A 1111 22.60 -24.26 10.62
N GLU A 1112 22.87 -25.01 11.69
CA GLU A 1112 24.05 -25.87 11.77
C GLU A 1112 23.80 -27.10 10.90
N GLU A 1113 24.39 -27.14 9.71
CA GLU A 1113 24.25 -28.26 8.76
C GLU A 1113 25.23 -29.39 9.10
N LEU A 1114 24.80 -30.64 8.91
CA LEU A 1114 25.70 -31.79 9.00
C LEU A 1114 26.68 -31.80 7.82
N GLU A 1115 27.93 -32.14 8.11
CA GLU A 1115 28.98 -32.28 7.11
C GLU A 1115 28.79 -33.57 6.28
N SER A 1116 29.33 -33.57 5.06
CA SER A 1116 29.11 -34.65 4.09
C SER A 1116 29.63 -36.04 4.52
N ASP A 1117 30.52 -36.12 5.49
CA ASP A 1117 31.04 -37.35 6.06
C ASP A 1117 30.21 -37.87 7.24
N GLU A 1118 29.31 -37.05 7.79
CA GLU A 1118 28.44 -37.37 8.93
C GLU A 1118 27.17 -38.15 8.56
N PHE A 1119 26.84 -38.23 7.27
CA PHE A 1119 25.73 -39.05 6.77
C PHE A 1119 26.00 -39.56 5.34
N SER A 1120 25.12 -40.42 4.83
CA SER A 1120 25.08 -40.80 3.41
C SER A 1120 23.64 -41.05 2.98
N ILE A 1121 23.26 -40.62 1.79
CA ILE A 1121 21.90 -40.78 1.27
C ILE A 1121 21.92 -41.68 0.03
N GLU A 1122 21.12 -42.75 0.05
CA GLU A 1122 20.91 -43.63 -1.09
C GLU A 1122 19.41 -43.78 -1.33
N ASN A 1123 18.93 -43.37 -2.51
CA ASN A 1123 17.52 -43.45 -2.90
C ASN A 1123 16.53 -42.88 -1.85
N GLY A 1124 16.87 -41.73 -1.25
CA GLY A 1124 16.06 -41.06 -0.22
C GLY A 1124 16.13 -41.70 1.18
N VAL A 1125 16.94 -42.75 1.36
CA VAL A 1125 17.25 -43.30 2.69
C VAL A 1125 18.54 -42.69 3.20
N THR A 1126 18.47 -41.95 4.30
CA THR A 1126 19.65 -41.39 4.97
C THR A 1126 20.21 -42.39 5.98
N THR A 1127 21.51 -42.69 5.92
CA THR A 1127 22.25 -43.40 6.97
C THR A 1127 23.13 -42.38 7.71
N LEU A 1128 22.87 -42.17 9.00
CA LEU A 1128 23.61 -41.27 9.88
C LEU A 1128 24.87 -41.97 10.42
N LYS A 1129 26.01 -41.27 10.44
CA LYS A 1129 27.32 -41.77 10.88
C LYS A 1129 27.84 -41.03 12.12
N LEU A 1130 26.93 -40.53 12.95
CA LEU A 1130 27.25 -39.68 14.11
C LEU A 1130 27.82 -40.50 15.28
N ALA A 1131 28.92 -40.04 15.87
CA ALA A 1131 29.60 -40.69 17.00
C ALA A 1131 28.91 -40.44 18.37
N GLY A 1132 27.80 -39.67 18.40
CA GLY A 1132 26.98 -39.39 19.58
C GLY A 1132 25.56 -39.00 19.18
N VAL A 1133 24.60 -39.13 20.10
CA VAL A 1133 23.17 -38.92 19.79
C VAL A 1133 22.86 -37.42 19.69
N ALA A 1134 22.76 -36.90 18.47
CA ALA A 1134 22.22 -35.55 18.22
C ALA A 1134 20.69 -35.60 18.31
N ASN A 1135 20.11 -35.15 19.43
CA ASN A 1135 18.68 -35.33 19.73
C ASN A 1135 17.72 -34.39 18.96
N ASN A 1136 18.23 -33.44 18.16
CA ASN A 1136 17.44 -32.38 17.53
C ASN A 1136 17.72 -32.26 16.02
N LEU A 1137 17.72 -33.38 15.28
CA LEU A 1137 17.97 -33.33 13.84
C LEU A 1137 16.71 -33.02 13.04
N VAL A 1138 16.84 -32.21 11.98
CA VAL A 1138 15.78 -31.90 11.00
C VAL A 1138 16.30 -32.15 9.59
N CYS A 1139 15.48 -32.82 8.75
CA CYS A 1139 15.75 -32.90 7.32
C CYS A 1139 14.99 -31.79 6.60
N LEU A 1140 15.68 -31.07 5.72
CA LEU A 1140 15.09 -30.17 4.74
C LEU A 1140 15.19 -30.81 3.36
N MET A 1141 14.09 -30.84 2.63
CA MET A 1141 13.98 -31.39 1.28
C MET A 1141 13.58 -30.32 0.28
N ARG A 1142 14.22 -30.33 -0.90
CA ARG A 1142 13.89 -29.48 -2.06
C ARG A 1142 13.77 -30.32 -3.32
N ASN A 1143 12.84 -29.96 -4.20
CA ASN A 1143 12.68 -30.60 -5.49
C ASN A 1143 12.37 -29.57 -6.59
N SER A 1144 12.99 -29.71 -7.77
CA SER A 1144 12.86 -28.77 -8.89
C SER A 1144 11.45 -28.71 -9.49
N ARG A 1145 10.63 -29.76 -9.33
CA ARG A 1145 9.23 -29.80 -9.80
C ARG A 1145 8.28 -28.97 -8.92
N LEU A 1146 8.70 -28.65 -7.70
CA LEU A 1146 7.97 -27.91 -6.67
C LEU A 1146 8.90 -26.86 -6.03
N PRO A 1147 9.39 -25.89 -6.83
CA PRO A 1147 10.55 -25.05 -6.48
C PRO A 1147 10.35 -24.16 -5.24
N ASN A 1148 9.09 -23.84 -4.90
CA ASN A 1148 8.76 -22.96 -3.77
C ASN A 1148 8.50 -23.71 -2.46
N LEU A 1149 8.61 -25.04 -2.43
CA LEU A 1149 8.38 -25.86 -1.24
C LEU A 1149 9.69 -26.19 -0.53
N TYR A 1150 9.79 -25.75 0.72
CA TYR A 1150 10.79 -26.22 1.69
C TYR A 1150 10.11 -27.23 2.61
N GLN A 1151 10.14 -28.52 2.24
CA GLN A 1151 9.53 -29.54 3.08
C GLN A 1151 10.51 -29.92 4.19
N ILE A 1152 10.10 -29.75 5.44
CA ILE A 1152 10.91 -30.09 6.60
C ILE A 1152 10.30 -31.25 7.39
N THR A 1153 11.13 -31.93 8.18
CA THR A 1153 10.66 -32.88 9.20
C THR A 1153 10.47 -32.18 10.54
N ASN A 1154 9.66 -32.76 11.43
CA ASN A 1154 9.83 -32.52 12.87
C ASN A 1154 11.20 -33.05 13.31
N TYR A 1155 11.60 -32.76 14.57
CA TYR A 1155 12.80 -33.39 15.13
C TYR A 1155 12.71 -34.90 15.03
N ILE A 1156 13.74 -35.53 14.43
CA ILE A 1156 13.75 -36.98 14.27
C ILE A 1156 13.68 -37.64 15.65
N SER A 1157 12.79 -38.60 15.79
CA SER A 1157 12.78 -39.47 16.97
C SER A 1157 13.66 -40.70 16.74
N PHE A 1158 14.56 -40.97 17.68
CA PHE A 1158 15.44 -42.15 17.65
C PHE A 1158 14.79 -43.34 18.36
N ASP A 1159 15.08 -44.56 17.90
CA ASP A 1159 14.62 -45.79 18.55
C ASP A 1159 15.08 -45.86 20.03
N PRO A 1160 14.16 -46.02 21.00
CA PRO A 1160 14.49 -46.11 22.42
C PRO A 1160 15.24 -47.39 22.86
N ASN A 1161 15.45 -48.38 21.98
CA ASN A 1161 16.23 -49.60 22.29
C ASN A 1161 17.57 -49.70 21.54
N PRO A 1162 18.57 -48.85 21.84
CA PRO A 1162 19.92 -48.95 21.27
C PRO A 1162 20.67 -50.13 21.92
N THR A 1163 21.01 -51.14 21.13
CA THR A 1163 21.95 -52.19 21.55
C THR A 1163 23.38 -51.64 21.53
N GLY A 1164 23.86 -51.25 22.72
CA GLY A 1164 25.28 -51.17 23.05
C GLY A 1164 25.93 -49.78 22.96
N VAL A 1165 26.26 -49.21 24.12
CA VAL A 1165 27.51 -48.46 24.31
C VAL A 1165 28.10 -48.86 25.65
N ASP A 1166 29.35 -49.33 25.58
CA ASP A 1166 30.17 -49.86 26.66
C ASP A 1166 30.45 -48.85 27.78
N GLY A 1167 30.50 -49.37 29.02
CA GLY A 1167 30.85 -48.60 30.21
C GLY A 1167 32.27 -48.05 30.16
N VAL A 1168 32.44 -46.80 30.59
CA VAL A 1168 33.77 -46.20 30.80
C VAL A 1168 34.33 -46.73 32.13
N GLY A 1169 35.17 -47.76 32.05
CA GLY A 1169 35.94 -48.26 33.17
C GLY A 1169 37.11 -47.33 33.51
N ALA A 1170 37.04 -46.64 34.65
CA ALA A 1170 38.24 -46.26 35.39
C ALA A 1170 38.66 -47.48 36.24
N GLY A 1171 39.94 -47.84 36.23
CA GLY A 1171 40.48 -49.08 36.82
C GLY A 1171 40.03 -49.42 38.26
N GLU A 1172 40.17 -50.70 38.60
CA GLU A 1172 39.40 -51.54 39.56
C GLU A 1172 39.06 -51.01 40.98
N ASP A 1173 39.53 -49.82 41.39
CA ASP A 1173 39.45 -49.38 42.78
C ASP A 1173 38.48 -48.21 43.05
N VAL A 1174 38.10 -47.38 42.07
CA VAL A 1174 37.13 -46.28 42.27
C VAL A 1174 36.22 -46.14 41.06
N LYS A 1175 34.91 -46.32 41.26
CA LYS A 1175 33.86 -46.19 40.23
C LYS A 1175 33.01 -44.95 40.47
N VAL A 1176 32.75 -44.20 39.40
CA VAL A 1176 31.80 -43.08 39.40
C VAL A 1176 30.63 -43.46 38.49
N GLN A 1177 29.42 -43.46 39.04
CA GLN A 1177 28.21 -43.92 38.35
C GLN A 1177 27.03 -42.98 38.64
N LEU A 1178 26.05 -42.94 37.75
CA LEU A 1178 24.80 -42.22 37.95
C LEU A 1178 23.73 -43.19 38.43
N VAL A 1179 23.16 -42.93 39.60
CA VAL A 1179 22.06 -43.72 40.17
C VAL A 1179 21.00 -42.73 40.62
N ASP A 1180 19.76 -42.90 40.14
CA ASP A 1180 18.58 -42.11 40.51
C ASP A 1180 18.82 -40.58 40.46
N GLY A 1181 19.40 -40.08 39.37
CA GLY A 1181 19.63 -38.63 39.17
C GLY A 1181 20.72 -38.02 40.06
N GLY A 1182 21.52 -38.81 40.77
CA GLY A 1182 22.65 -38.36 41.59
C GLY A 1182 23.97 -39.02 41.20
N ILE A 1183 25.09 -38.37 41.53
CA ILE A 1183 26.44 -38.90 41.34
C ILE A 1183 26.75 -39.84 42.50
N THR A 1184 27.02 -41.11 42.20
CA THR A 1184 27.43 -42.12 43.19
C THR A 1184 28.89 -42.52 42.95
N VAL A 1185 29.69 -42.46 44.00
CA VAL A 1185 31.11 -42.85 43.99
C VAL A 1185 31.30 -44.06 44.88
N VAL A 1186 31.88 -45.14 44.33
CA VAL A 1186 32.11 -46.42 45.02
C VAL A 1186 33.61 -46.75 45.02
N GLY A 1187 34.13 -47.21 46.16
CA GLY A 1187 35.54 -47.62 46.35
C GLY A 1187 36.47 -46.53 46.91
N ALA A 1188 35.93 -45.43 47.43
CA ALA A 1188 36.70 -44.21 47.73
C ALA A 1188 36.82 -43.83 49.22
N LYS A 1189 36.72 -44.79 50.15
CA LYS A 1189 36.79 -44.53 51.61
C LYS A 1189 38.05 -43.75 52.00
N ASN A 1190 37.90 -42.75 52.87
CA ASN A 1190 38.91 -41.79 53.34
C ASN A 1190 39.48 -40.83 52.28
N SER A 1191 38.99 -40.83 51.04
CA SER A 1191 39.37 -39.86 50.01
C SER A 1191 38.49 -38.60 50.06
N THR A 1192 39.04 -37.46 49.63
CA THR A 1192 38.26 -36.23 49.41
C THR A 1192 37.56 -36.34 48.06
N LEU A 1193 36.22 -36.29 48.07
CA LEU A 1193 35.37 -36.10 46.91
C LEU A 1193 35.13 -34.61 46.72
N ALA A 1194 35.45 -34.08 45.55
CA ALA A 1194 35.16 -32.72 45.13
C ALA A 1194 34.46 -32.75 43.77
N VAL A 1195 33.32 -32.09 43.63
CA VAL A 1195 32.58 -31.95 42.39
C VAL A 1195 32.62 -30.50 41.96
N TYR A 1196 33.06 -30.23 40.74
CA TYR A 1196 33.14 -28.91 40.16
C TYR A 1196 32.14 -28.78 39.01
N THR A 1197 31.59 -27.58 38.81
CA THR A 1197 30.90 -27.26 37.55
C THR A 1197 31.91 -27.23 36.41
N ILE A 1198 31.44 -27.30 35.16
CA ILE A 1198 32.31 -27.21 33.96
C ILE A 1198 33.12 -25.89 33.91
N GLU A 1199 32.63 -24.84 34.58
CA GLU A 1199 33.29 -23.52 34.72
C GLU A 1199 34.38 -23.50 35.80
N GLY A 1200 34.65 -24.62 36.46
CA GLY A 1200 35.69 -24.75 37.49
C GLY A 1200 35.29 -24.29 38.89
N LYS A 1201 34.02 -23.94 39.12
CA LYS A 1201 33.50 -23.60 40.47
C LYS A 1201 33.21 -24.86 41.27
N LEU A 1202 33.58 -24.88 42.55
CA LEU A 1202 33.32 -26.02 43.44
C LEU A 1202 31.81 -26.09 43.75
N ALA A 1203 31.15 -27.16 43.30
CA ALA A 1203 29.73 -27.43 43.51
C ALA A 1203 29.47 -28.27 44.77
N TYR A 1204 30.37 -29.18 45.13
CA TYR A 1204 30.25 -30.02 46.31
C TYR A 1204 31.62 -30.53 46.78
N GLN A 1205 31.87 -30.61 48.09
CA GLN A 1205 33.09 -31.22 48.62
C GLN A 1205 32.82 -31.93 49.96
N SER A 1206 33.32 -33.15 50.09
CA SER A 1206 33.21 -33.94 51.33
C SER A 1206 34.36 -34.95 51.44
N LYS A 1207 34.74 -35.29 52.67
CA LYS A 1207 35.65 -36.41 52.95
C LYS A 1207 34.83 -37.66 53.19
N LEU A 1208 35.04 -38.69 52.37
CA LEU A 1208 34.20 -39.89 52.39
C LEU A 1208 34.55 -40.77 53.60
N ALA A 1209 33.60 -40.92 54.53
CA ALA A 1209 33.77 -41.78 55.71
C ALA A 1209 33.55 -43.27 55.38
N ASP A 1210 32.77 -43.55 54.32
CA ASP A 1210 32.39 -44.89 53.88
C ASP A 1210 32.85 -45.17 52.43
N ASN A 1211 32.73 -46.43 52.00
CA ASN A 1211 33.19 -46.88 50.69
C ASN A 1211 32.27 -46.46 49.55
N GLU A 1212 31.09 -45.92 49.86
CA GLU A 1212 30.13 -45.40 48.90
C GLU A 1212 29.63 -44.04 49.36
N ALA A 1213 29.50 -43.10 48.43
CA ALA A 1213 28.95 -41.78 48.71
C ALA A 1213 28.10 -41.30 47.54
N ARG A 1214 26.95 -40.71 47.87
CA ARG A 1214 26.00 -40.17 46.91
C ARG A 1214 25.89 -38.66 47.06
N VAL A 1215 25.96 -37.96 45.93
CA VAL A 1215 25.85 -36.50 45.82
C VAL A 1215 24.70 -36.16 44.89
N SER A 1216 23.69 -35.47 45.41
CA SER A 1216 22.57 -34.95 44.61
C SER A 1216 22.89 -33.52 44.17
N LEU A 1217 22.84 -33.28 42.87
CA LEU A 1217 23.07 -31.98 42.24
C LEU A 1217 21.97 -31.71 41.21
N ALA A 1218 21.74 -30.44 40.87
CA ALA A 1218 20.84 -30.09 39.78
C ALA A 1218 21.37 -30.61 38.44
N ALA A 1219 20.47 -30.81 37.46
CA ALA A 1219 20.83 -31.26 36.12
C ALA A 1219 21.94 -30.38 35.52
N GLY A 1220 22.98 -31.00 34.98
CA GLY A 1220 24.15 -30.31 34.49
C GLY A 1220 25.39 -31.19 34.38
N THR A 1221 26.43 -30.65 33.76
CA THR A 1221 27.71 -31.33 33.57
C THR A 1221 28.73 -30.93 34.64
N TYR A 1222 29.30 -31.93 35.30
CA TYR A 1222 30.22 -31.75 36.41
C TYR A 1222 31.53 -32.52 36.21
N ILE A 1223 32.61 -32.03 36.85
CA ILE A 1223 33.88 -32.73 37.02
C ILE A 1223 33.94 -33.28 38.44
N VAL A 1224 33.88 -34.60 38.57
CA VAL A 1224 33.96 -35.33 39.84
C VAL A 1224 35.40 -35.73 40.07
N ARG A 1225 35.99 -35.25 41.16
CA ARG A 1225 37.38 -35.53 41.55
C ARG A 1225 37.40 -36.30 42.87
N VAL A 1226 38.12 -37.42 42.88
CA VAL A 1226 38.30 -38.28 44.06
C VAL A 1226 39.79 -38.55 44.20
N GLY A 1227 40.42 -37.91 45.19
CA GLY A 1227 41.89 -37.89 45.30
C GLY A 1227 42.56 -37.30 44.05
N ASN A 1228 43.43 -38.07 43.40
CA ASN A 1228 44.14 -37.66 42.18
C ASN A 1228 43.40 -37.99 40.87
N LYS A 1229 42.22 -38.62 40.95
CA LYS A 1229 41.43 -39.04 39.77
C LYS A 1229 40.30 -38.05 39.52
N ALA A 1230 39.98 -37.78 38.26
CA ALA A 1230 38.85 -36.95 37.86
C ALA A 1230 38.04 -37.61 36.74
N ALA A 1231 36.71 -37.50 36.78
CA ALA A 1231 35.78 -37.99 35.77
C ALA A 1231 34.73 -36.92 35.45
N LYS A 1232 34.39 -36.76 34.18
CA LYS A 1232 33.30 -35.87 33.74
C LYS A 1232 31.99 -36.66 33.77
N VAL A 1233 30.98 -36.13 34.44
CA VAL A 1233 29.68 -36.79 34.64
C VAL A 1233 28.57 -35.81 34.29
N ASN A 1234 27.51 -36.29 33.63
CA ASN A 1234 26.36 -35.48 33.27
C ASN A 1234 25.15 -35.93 34.07
N VAL A 1235 24.70 -35.11 35.01
CA VAL A 1235 23.51 -35.37 35.84
C VAL A 1235 22.30 -34.92 35.03
N ARG A 1236 21.35 -35.83 34.78
CA ARG A 1236 20.13 -35.58 34.01
C ARG A 1236 19.00 -35.06 34.88
#